data_AF-A0A355IQP7-F1
#
_entry.id   AF-A0A355IQP7-F1
#
_cell.length_a   1.000
_cell.length_b   1.000
_cell.length_c   1.000
_cell.angle_alpha   90.00
_cell.angle_beta   90.00
_cell.angle_gamma   90.00
#
_symmetry.space_group_name_H-M   'P 1'
#
loop_
_entity.id
_entity.type
_entity.pdbx_description
1 polymer ?
#
loop_
_entity_poly.entity_id
_entity_poly.type
_entity_poly.pdbx_seq_one_letter_code
_entity_poly.pdbx_strand_id
1 'polypeptide(L)'
;MKVILFLIISTTAVHLSYGAEKNIITIEKNKIIIQADILKKVISLDHSSLSTKNIEINDTNISSVGAGELSFSFHYASPNEQPLGITAGAGTVIDQSAGIANSTDILKISGDKQTIKQNVSWIKIANLKSGSWGEVFNTINYTISEPAKGVKRLNVRVRSANGKILEGIAVNLFYEIYENYPAIRKWVEITNNSPKWLKIDSLTTDDLILSAQYGNITELTPAEWGASSSIISFSNKEKSEGVIIGSEVPSALRFINRRGATGYAPEFFEWVIGPTEKFISEPVFMYAYQGENISYQNSISTSLDRAVEGPFKQFLYDIIGLKKANMSTHTPIWCSWSNFGPYISDANIREMADIAGKAGIKTMILDAGWAKTQNPGAWATSSTIPDEKKFPDFKKTADYLTGKGINLGLWVSCYRNPDMAPDFKTIQNGFSLPLIKRGEGVAMSFASTWRHYYADNIIYLHDRYGASYFKQDLTNIKFGDIAFGHDSRTQKESLLRGLRGLLESMDEVSHSSPDISMEITHEIYWGTPGVPCDLAVLKHVNSYHIPPNDYSGSGNRSQRLNDSWKFNSDSLRERLIKGCFNARKSFYAHRSLPLQSIEYYGAAMLNFNGSLSPEVQKRQVCSWLMGVPSVFAGDLASLTEENIETYKKCFDLLERLNNKYHIYENFQFSGVPAPTDTDWHWWGKLNDEGYGAIVVLRGKEGSNQKKINIPWVQKEKKYRLQLCFSGKELGLFTGNKLINGKVELELEKNSQEIIEIMPVR
;
A
#
# COMPACT_ATOMS: atom_id res chain seq x y z
N MET A 1 39.66 -52.28 -41.55
CA MET A 1 40.61 -52.30 -40.40
C MET A 1 41.51 -51.08 -40.51
N LYS A 2 41.21 -50.01 -39.77
CA LYS A 2 42.02 -48.78 -39.71
C LYS A 2 42.58 -48.66 -38.30
N VAL A 3 43.90 -48.66 -38.21
CA VAL A 3 44.70 -48.33 -37.03
C VAL A 3 45.07 -46.86 -37.17
N ILE A 4 44.76 -46.01 -36.20
CA ILE A 4 45.37 -44.68 -36.06
C ILE A 4 45.66 -44.39 -34.57
N LEU A 5 46.94 -44.07 -34.38
CA LEU A 5 47.67 -43.46 -33.27
C LEU A 5 46.87 -42.70 -32.20
N PHE A 6 47.21 -43.00 -30.94
CA PHE A 6 46.98 -42.17 -29.76
C PHE A 6 47.94 -40.97 -29.75
N LEU A 7 47.41 -39.77 -29.48
CA LEU A 7 48.19 -38.62 -29.03
C LEU A 7 47.59 -38.10 -27.71
N ILE A 8 48.45 -37.97 -26.71
CA ILE A 8 48.17 -37.49 -25.36
C ILE A 8 48.08 -35.96 -25.37
N ILE A 9 47.02 -35.39 -24.78
CA ILE A 9 46.97 -33.97 -24.37
C ILE A 9 46.58 -33.93 -22.89
N SER A 10 47.38 -33.18 -22.12
CA SER A 10 47.36 -33.06 -20.67
C SER A 10 46.06 -32.49 -20.12
N THR A 11 45.48 -33.15 -19.13
CA THR A 11 44.43 -32.62 -18.25
C THR A 11 45.03 -31.64 -17.24
N THR A 12 44.74 -30.34 -17.41
CA THR A 12 44.78 -29.39 -16.28
C THR A 12 43.49 -29.53 -15.50
N ALA A 13 43.59 -30.09 -14.29
CA ALA A 13 42.50 -30.14 -13.34
C ALA A 13 42.16 -28.70 -12.91
N VAL A 14 41.03 -28.18 -13.37
CA VAL A 14 40.36 -27.06 -12.73
C VAL A 14 39.76 -27.61 -11.44
N HIS A 15 40.34 -27.22 -10.30
CA HIS A 15 39.69 -27.38 -9.01
C HIS A 15 38.34 -26.64 -9.06
N LEU A 16 37.26 -27.40 -9.19
CA LEU A 16 35.92 -26.95 -8.80
C LEU A 16 35.97 -26.62 -7.32
N SER A 17 36.04 -25.33 -6.98
CA SER A 17 35.70 -24.88 -5.64
C SER A 17 34.23 -25.25 -5.43
N TYR A 18 34.00 -26.11 -4.44
CA TYR A 18 32.66 -26.39 -3.91
C TYR A 18 32.04 -25.04 -3.52
N GLY A 19 31.04 -24.59 -4.27
CA GLY A 19 30.36 -23.33 -3.99
C GLY A 19 29.73 -23.37 -2.60
N ALA A 20 30.01 -22.35 -1.77
CA ALA A 20 29.39 -22.22 -0.47
C ALA A 20 27.86 -22.25 -0.59
N GLU A 21 27.16 -22.93 0.32
CA GLU A 21 25.70 -22.88 0.38
C GLU A 21 25.25 -21.42 0.54
N LYS A 22 24.49 -20.93 -0.44
CA LYS A 22 24.07 -19.53 -0.51
C LYS A 22 22.92 -19.18 0.45
N ASN A 23 22.23 -20.17 0.99
CA ASN A 23 21.11 -19.97 1.92
C ASN A 23 21.26 -20.92 3.11
N ILE A 24 21.95 -20.47 4.16
CA ILE A 24 22.28 -21.30 5.31
C ILE A 24 22.22 -20.51 6.61
N ILE A 25 21.76 -21.18 7.67
CA ILE A 25 21.88 -20.70 9.05
C ILE A 25 22.89 -21.61 9.75
N THR A 26 23.97 -21.03 10.24
CA THR A 26 25.03 -21.75 10.96
C THR A 26 25.09 -21.24 12.39
N ILE A 27 25.21 -22.18 13.33
CA ILE A 27 25.35 -21.86 14.76
C ILE A 27 26.72 -22.34 15.22
N GLU A 28 27.52 -21.39 15.67
CA GLU A 28 28.83 -21.62 16.28
C GLU A 28 28.77 -21.28 17.77
N LYS A 29 29.81 -21.65 18.53
CA LYS A 29 29.83 -21.56 20.00
C LYS A 29 29.36 -20.20 20.55
N ASN A 30 29.77 -19.10 19.92
CA ASN A 30 29.49 -17.73 20.39
C ASN A 30 28.86 -16.82 19.31
N LYS A 31 28.40 -17.38 18.18
CA LYS A 31 27.79 -16.57 17.12
C LYS A 31 26.82 -17.38 16.26
N ILE A 32 25.85 -16.70 15.70
CA ILE A 32 24.93 -17.22 14.68
C ILE A 32 25.20 -16.48 13.38
N ILE A 33 25.28 -17.21 12.27
CA ILE A 33 25.46 -16.66 10.94
C ILE A 33 24.21 -17.00 10.12
N ILE A 34 23.55 -15.98 9.61
CA ILE A 34 22.40 -16.10 8.71
C ILE A 34 22.85 -15.59 7.35
N GLN A 35 22.97 -16.51 6.38
CA GLN A 35 23.33 -16.20 4.99
C GLN A 35 22.09 -16.35 4.10
N ALA A 36 21.70 -15.28 3.41
CA ALA A 36 20.65 -15.22 2.41
C ALA A 36 21.22 -14.65 1.10
N ASP A 37 21.65 -15.52 0.19
CA ASP A 37 22.40 -15.21 -1.02
C ASP A 37 23.58 -14.24 -0.78
N ILE A 38 23.46 -12.98 -1.21
CA ILE A 38 24.52 -11.97 -1.01
C ILE A 38 24.44 -11.28 0.37
N LEU A 39 23.34 -11.43 1.11
CA LEU A 39 23.11 -10.81 2.41
C LEU A 39 23.54 -11.74 3.55
N LYS A 40 24.42 -11.26 4.42
CA LYS A 40 24.84 -11.98 5.63
C LYS A 40 24.56 -11.16 6.87
N LYS A 41 23.95 -11.77 7.90
CA LYS A 41 23.82 -11.19 9.24
C LYS A 41 24.54 -12.08 10.24
N VAL A 42 25.46 -11.50 11.02
CA VAL A 42 26.17 -12.20 12.10
C VAL A 42 25.68 -11.67 13.44
N ILE A 43 25.16 -12.57 14.27
CA ILE A 43 24.66 -12.27 15.61
C ILE A 43 25.65 -12.84 16.63
N SER A 44 26.10 -12.02 17.57
CA SER A 44 26.93 -12.46 18.69
C SER A 44 26.06 -13.05 19.79
N LEU A 45 26.55 -14.13 20.41
CA LEU A 45 25.96 -14.77 21.59
C LEU A 45 26.92 -14.59 22.77
N ASP A 46 26.49 -13.92 23.84
CA ASP A 46 27.28 -13.78 25.07
C ASP A 46 26.38 -13.88 26.31
N HIS A 47 26.51 -14.95 27.11
CA HIS A 47 25.74 -15.14 28.35
C HIS A 47 24.22 -14.82 28.24
N SER A 48 23.56 -15.31 27.17
CA SER A 48 22.15 -15.04 26.78
C SER A 48 21.86 -13.65 26.18
N SER A 49 22.85 -12.76 26.13
CA SER A 49 22.80 -11.52 25.35
C SER A 49 22.98 -11.78 23.85
N LEU A 50 22.26 -10.96 23.07
CA LEU A 50 22.24 -11.00 21.61
C LEU A 50 22.57 -9.62 21.06
N SER A 51 23.46 -9.55 20.07
CA SER A 51 23.74 -8.30 19.37
C SER A 51 24.09 -8.56 17.91
N THR A 52 23.66 -7.66 17.03
CA THR A 52 24.11 -7.68 15.64
C THR A 52 25.59 -7.31 15.63
N LYS A 53 26.47 -8.25 15.28
CA LYS A 53 27.91 -7.99 15.15
C LYS A 53 28.21 -7.25 13.85
N ASN A 54 27.65 -7.75 12.75
CA ASN A 54 27.70 -7.09 11.47
C ASN A 54 26.58 -7.56 10.53
N ILE A 55 26.35 -6.75 9.50
CA ILE A 55 25.56 -7.07 8.32
C ILE A 55 26.46 -6.84 7.12
N GLU A 56 26.52 -7.78 6.20
CA GLU A 56 27.41 -7.73 5.05
C GLU A 56 26.64 -7.99 3.75
N ILE A 57 27.05 -7.31 2.68
CA ILE A 57 26.65 -7.61 1.30
C ILE A 57 27.91 -8.08 0.56
N ASN A 58 27.92 -9.33 0.09
CA ASN A 58 29.10 -9.95 -0.55
C ASN A 58 30.41 -9.65 0.22
N ASP A 59 30.38 -9.98 1.51
CA ASP A 59 31.47 -9.79 2.48
C ASP A 59 31.88 -8.32 2.77
N THR A 60 31.16 -7.33 2.23
CA THR A 60 31.33 -5.92 2.57
C THR A 60 30.42 -5.55 3.74
N ASN A 61 30.99 -5.21 4.88
CA ASN A 61 30.22 -4.80 6.06
C ASN A 61 29.52 -3.44 5.83
N ILE A 62 28.19 -3.44 5.92
CA ILE A 62 27.35 -2.25 5.74
C ILE A 62 26.89 -1.63 7.06
N SER A 63 27.10 -2.33 8.18
CA SER A 63 26.66 -1.92 9.52
C SER A 63 27.77 -1.26 10.34
N SER A 64 27.38 -0.40 11.27
CA SER A 64 28.26 0.16 12.29
C SER A 64 28.33 -0.75 13.53
N VAL A 65 29.41 -0.62 14.30
CA VAL A 65 29.54 -1.28 15.60
C VAL A 65 28.44 -0.80 16.55
N GLY A 66 27.91 -1.70 17.37
CA GLY A 66 26.93 -1.37 18.41
C GLY A 66 25.48 -1.33 17.94
N ALA A 67 25.19 -1.83 16.73
CA ALA A 67 23.82 -2.16 16.35
C ALA A 67 23.22 -3.13 17.38
N GLY A 68 22.00 -2.83 17.83
CA GLY A 68 21.25 -3.77 18.64
C GLY A 68 20.77 -4.95 17.82
N GLU A 69 19.97 -5.80 18.43
CA GLU A 69 19.15 -6.79 17.72
C GLU A 69 17.68 -6.44 17.93
N LEU A 70 17.27 -6.18 19.16
CA LEU A 70 15.89 -5.88 19.55
C LEU A 70 15.89 -4.96 20.77
N SER A 71 14.97 -4.01 20.83
CA SER A 71 14.77 -3.19 22.03
C SER A 71 13.29 -2.90 22.32
N PHE A 72 12.92 -2.90 23.61
CA PHE A 72 11.57 -2.63 24.11
C PHE A 72 11.55 -2.52 25.65
N SER A 73 10.48 -1.95 26.22
CA SER A 73 10.31 -1.86 27.68
C SER A 73 9.29 -2.87 28.21
N PHE A 74 9.44 -3.29 29.48
CA PHE A 74 8.45 -4.04 30.23
C PHE A 74 7.89 -3.24 31.40
N HIS A 75 6.59 -3.40 31.62
CA HIS A 75 5.87 -2.81 32.74
C HIS A 75 5.00 -3.88 33.42
N TYR A 76 4.92 -3.86 34.76
CA TYR A 76 3.93 -4.64 35.50
C TYR A 76 2.73 -3.77 35.89
N ALA A 77 1.55 -4.39 35.90
CA ALA A 77 0.35 -3.77 36.45
C ALA A 77 0.42 -3.70 37.99
N SER A 78 -0.06 -2.59 38.54
CA SER A 78 -0.27 -2.38 39.98
C SER A 78 -1.64 -1.73 40.22
N PRO A 79 -2.61 -2.40 40.87
CA PRO A 79 -2.54 -3.80 41.32
C PRO A 79 -2.36 -4.80 40.15
N ASN A 80 -1.96 -6.03 40.47
CA ASN A 80 -1.71 -7.08 39.48
C ASN A 80 -3.03 -7.69 38.96
N GLU A 81 -3.69 -6.98 38.06
CA GLU A 81 -4.98 -7.38 37.50
C GLU A 81 -5.12 -6.92 36.04
N GLN A 82 -6.17 -7.41 35.38
CA GLN A 82 -6.49 -7.00 34.02
C GLN A 82 -6.88 -5.51 34.00
N PRO A 83 -6.35 -4.71 33.06
CA PRO A 83 -6.88 -3.38 32.81
C PRO A 83 -8.33 -3.47 32.34
N LEU A 84 -9.23 -2.80 33.03
CA LEU A 84 -10.64 -2.74 32.69
C LEU A 84 -10.89 -1.63 31.66
N GLY A 85 -11.70 -1.96 30.67
CA GLY A 85 -12.28 -0.98 29.76
C GLY A 85 -13.35 -0.12 30.45
N ILE A 86 -13.83 0.88 29.73
CA ILE A 86 -14.88 1.80 30.20
C ILE A 86 -16.26 1.38 29.68
N THR A 87 -17.30 1.66 30.46
CA THR A 87 -18.70 1.42 30.05
C THR A 87 -19.31 2.68 29.44
N ALA A 88 -20.41 2.52 28.70
CA ALA A 88 -21.16 3.66 28.17
C ALA A 88 -21.54 4.64 29.29
N GLY A 89 -21.34 5.94 29.04
CA GLY A 89 -21.55 7.02 30.02
C GLY A 89 -20.33 7.37 30.89
N ALA A 90 -19.26 6.56 30.86
CA ALA A 90 -17.98 6.86 31.50
C ALA A 90 -16.94 7.20 30.43
N GLY A 91 -16.61 8.49 30.25
CA GLY A 91 -15.58 8.95 29.30
C GLY A 91 -15.92 10.27 28.61
N THR A 92 -14.94 10.88 27.95
CA THR A 92 -15.15 12.07 27.12
C THR A 92 -15.72 11.68 25.76
N VAL A 93 -16.52 12.57 25.17
CA VAL A 93 -16.98 12.44 23.79
C VAL A 93 -15.97 13.14 22.88
N ILE A 94 -15.56 12.46 21.82
CA ILE A 94 -14.72 13.02 20.78
C ILE A 94 -15.60 13.30 19.57
N ASP A 95 -15.80 14.59 19.26
CA ASP A 95 -16.63 15.02 18.15
C ASP A 95 -15.77 15.32 16.92
N GLN A 96 -16.19 14.76 15.78
CA GLN A 96 -15.60 14.98 14.48
C GLN A 96 -16.60 15.67 13.55
N SER A 97 -16.12 16.67 12.83
CA SER A 97 -16.90 17.35 11.79
C SER A 97 -16.00 17.72 10.61
N ALA A 98 -16.60 17.80 9.42
CA ALA A 98 -15.87 18.29 8.25
C ALA A 98 -15.46 19.76 8.48
N GLY A 99 -14.19 20.07 8.24
CA GLY A 99 -13.66 21.42 8.42
C GLY A 99 -14.14 22.42 7.37
N ILE A 100 -14.49 21.91 6.18
CA ILE A 100 -15.15 22.62 5.08
C ILE A 100 -16.38 21.81 4.67
N ALA A 101 -17.50 22.47 4.39
CA ALA A 101 -18.73 21.81 3.94
C ALA A 101 -18.44 20.95 2.69
N ASN A 102 -18.90 19.69 2.72
CA ASN A 102 -18.69 18.70 1.65
C ASN A 102 -17.21 18.42 1.30
N SER A 103 -16.27 18.71 2.21
CA SER A 103 -14.89 18.27 2.10
C SER A 103 -14.66 17.02 2.92
N THR A 104 -14.04 16.02 2.29
CA THR A 104 -13.52 14.82 2.96
C THR A 104 -12.21 15.18 3.65
N ASP A 105 -11.21 15.74 2.96
CA ASP A 105 -9.81 15.91 3.43
C ASP A 105 -9.55 16.85 4.62
N ILE A 106 -10.55 17.47 5.23
CA ILE A 106 -10.32 18.42 6.33
C ILE A 106 -11.26 18.08 7.47
N LEU A 107 -10.69 17.83 8.65
CA LEU A 107 -11.41 17.41 9.84
C LEU A 107 -11.21 18.42 10.98
N LYS A 108 -12.31 18.88 11.57
CA LYS A 108 -12.34 19.57 12.87
C LYS A 108 -12.63 18.54 13.95
N ILE A 109 -11.78 18.51 14.98
CA ILE A 109 -11.90 17.62 16.14
C ILE A 109 -12.04 18.49 17.37
N SER A 110 -13.05 18.20 18.21
CA SER A 110 -13.23 18.84 19.52
C SER A 110 -13.51 17.79 20.60
N GLY A 111 -13.10 18.09 21.83
CA GLY A 111 -13.18 17.20 22.97
C GLY A 111 -11.83 17.07 23.68
N ASP A 112 -11.85 17.01 25.01
CA ASP A 112 -10.62 16.84 25.80
C ASP A 112 -10.06 15.42 25.61
N LYS A 113 -8.76 15.36 25.29
CA LYS A 113 -7.95 14.14 25.49
C LYS A 113 -7.78 13.93 27.00
N GLN A 114 -8.84 13.54 27.70
CA GLN A 114 -8.70 13.11 29.09
C GLN A 114 -7.94 11.79 29.12
N THR A 115 -6.97 11.71 30.03
CA THR A 115 -6.32 10.46 30.38
C THR A 115 -7.39 9.56 31.01
N ILE A 116 -7.81 8.52 30.29
CA ILE A 116 -8.79 7.58 30.83
C ILE A 116 -8.12 6.82 31.97
N LYS A 117 -8.62 7.04 33.19
CA LYS A 117 -8.05 6.44 34.38
C LYS A 117 -8.41 4.95 34.40
N GLN A 118 -7.41 4.12 34.18
CA GLN A 118 -7.55 2.67 34.33
C GLN A 118 -7.48 2.27 35.81
N ASN A 119 -8.01 1.09 36.14
CA ASN A 119 -7.88 0.47 37.46
C ASN A 119 -6.43 0.09 37.80
N VAL A 120 -5.56 -0.02 36.80
CA VAL A 120 -4.15 -0.36 36.97
C VAL A 120 -3.23 0.83 36.69
N SER A 121 -2.11 0.87 37.39
CA SER A 121 -0.94 1.70 37.07
C SER A 121 0.18 0.82 36.50
N TRP A 122 0.93 1.33 35.52
CA TRP A 122 2.00 0.60 34.85
C TRP A 122 3.38 0.96 35.40
N ILE A 123 3.96 0.08 36.22
CA ILE A 123 5.29 0.27 36.81
C ILE A 123 6.33 -0.26 35.84
N LYS A 124 7.20 0.61 35.32
CA LYS A 124 8.33 0.20 34.46
C LYS A 124 9.31 -0.62 35.27
N ILE A 125 9.63 -1.82 34.79
CA ILE A 125 10.51 -2.77 35.49
C ILE A 125 11.81 -3.05 34.76
N ALA A 126 11.80 -2.92 33.43
CA ALA A 126 12.98 -3.13 32.60
C ALA A 126 12.89 -2.32 31.32
N ASN A 127 14.04 -1.84 30.85
CA ASN A 127 14.24 -1.41 29.47
C ASN A 127 15.24 -2.37 28.86
N LEU A 128 14.79 -3.21 27.94
CA LEU A 128 15.63 -4.25 27.38
C LEU A 128 16.20 -3.78 26.06
N LYS A 129 17.52 -3.80 25.99
CA LYS A 129 18.26 -3.88 24.74
C LYS A 129 18.88 -5.27 24.69
N SER A 130 18.86 -5.90 23.52
CA SER A 130 19.33 -7.27 23.33
C SER A 130 20.75 -7.53 23.87
N GLY A 131 21.64 -6.54 23.83
CA GLY A 131 23.01 -6.64 24.36
C GLY A 131 23.09 -6.75 25.90
N SER A 132 22.04 -6.38 26.62
CA SER A 132 21.95 -6.43 28.10
C SER A 132 21.05 -7.55 28.60
N TRP A 133 20.66 -8.49 27.73
CA TRP A 133 19.72 -9.54 28.08
C TRP A 133 20.25 -10.53 29.12
N GLY A 134 21.56 -10.77 29.19
CA GLY A 134 22.17 -11.62 30.23
C GLY A 134 21.92 -11.16 31.66
N GLU A 135 21.49 -9.91 31.88
CA GLU A 135 21.08 -9.40 33.20
C GLU A 135 19.68 -9.91 33.62
N VAL A 136 18.87 -10.37 32.68
CA VAL A 136 17.43 -10.66 32.88
C VAL A 136 17.06 -12.06 32.44
N PHE A 137 17.53 -12.49 31.27
CA PHE A 137 17.32 -13.83 30.73
C PHE A 137 18.52 -14.72 31.05
N ASN A 138 18.24 -15.90 31.59
CA ASN A 138 19.26 -16.83 32.09
C ASN A 138 19.33 -18.13 31.28
N THR A 139 18.48 -18.26 30.26
CA THR A 139 18.45 -19.42 29.36
C THR A 139 18.25 -18.95 27.93
N ILE A 140 19.03 -19.52 27.02
CA ILE A 140 18.93 -19.32 25.58
C ILE A 140 18.88 -20.70 24.90
N ASN A 141 17.95 -20.87 23.99
CA ASN A 141 17.84 -22.04 23.12
C ASN A 141 17.65 -21.56 21.69
N TYR A 142 18.03 -22.39 20.73
CA TYR A 142 17.81 -22.11 19.33
C TYR A 142 17.32 -23.36 18.60
N THR A 143 16.54 -23.13 17.55
CA THR A 143 16.05 -24.21 16.67
C THR A 143 16.08 -23.70 15.25
N ILE A 144 16.62 -24.53 14.35
CA ILE A 144 16.54 -24.31 12.92
C ILE A 144 15.48 -25.27 12.38
N SER A 145 14.57 -24.76 11.58
CA SER A 145 13.54 -25.56 10.90
C SER A 145 13.39 -25.13 9.45
N GLU A 146 12.69 -25.95 8.67
CA GLU A 146 12.28 -25.67 7.31
C GLU A 146 10.74 -25.67 7.26
N PRO A 147 10.07 -24.53 7.53
CA PRO A 147 8.61 -24.48 7.62
C PRO A 147 7.91 -24.74 6.28
N ALA A 148 8.60 -24.48 5.17
CA ALA A 148 8.16 -24.77 3.81
C ALA A 148 9.39 -25.01 2.93
N LYS A 149 9.20 -25.68 1.79
CA LYS A 149 10.28 -25.92 0.82
C LYS A 149 10.96 -24.61 0.43
N GLY A 150 12.29 -24.57 0.55
CA GLY A 150 13.08 -23.39 0.19
C GLY A 150 13.04 -22.26 1.23
N VAL A 151 12.48 -22.50 2.42
CA VAL A 151 12.45 -21.53 3.52
C VAL A 151 13.20 -22.11 4.71
N LYS A 152 14.25 -21.44 5.19
CA LYS A 152 14.90 -21.83 6.45
C LYS A 152 14.53 -20.80 7.53
N ARG A 153 14.13 -21.29 8.70
CA ARG A 153 13.73 -20.47 9.85
C ARG A 153 14.63 -20.75 11.04
N LEU A 154 15.18 -19.69 11.62
CA LEU A 154 15.81 -19.71 12.94
C LEU A 154 14.82 -19.19 13.98
N ASN A 155 14.64 -19.91 15.07
CA ASN A 155 14.04 -19.41 16.29
C ASN A 155 15.12 -19.33 17.37
N VAL A 156 15.41 -18.13 17.88
CA VAL A 156 16.22 -17.92 19.09
C VAL A 156 15.29 -17.59 20.24
N ARG A 157 15.19 -18.51 21.21
CA ARG A 157 14.33 -18.38 22.38
C ARG A 157 15.15 -18.07 23.62
N VAL A 158 14.92 -16.90 24.21
CA VAL A 158 15.44 -16.56 25.54
C VAL A 158 14.34 -16.62 26.59
N ARG A 159 14.70 -17.04 27.82
CA ARG A 159 13.77 -17.16 28.94
C ARG A 159 14.39 -16.64 30.22
N SER A 160 13.54 -16.07 31.07
CA SER A 160 13.85 -15.74 32.45
C SER A 160 13.20 -16.81 33.32
N ALA A 161 13.84 -17.98 33.38
CA ALA A 161 13.29 -19.15 34.07
C ALA A 161 13.33 -19.01 35.60
N ASN A 162 14.38 -18.35 36.11
CA ASN A 162 14.61 -18.09 37.54
C ASN A 162 15.08 -16.64 37.78
N GLY A 163 14.73 -15.72 36.88
CA GLY A 163 15.16 -14.33 36.96
C GLY A 163 14.31 -13.53 37.96
N LYS A 164 14.94 -12.65 38.76
CA LYS A 164 14.24 -11.90 39.83
C LYS A 164 13.21 -10.89 39.32
N ILE A 165 13.33 -10.44 38.06
CA ILE A 165 12.56 -9.31 37.52
C ILE A 165 11.48 -9.77 36.52
N LEU A 166 11.79 -10.69 35.61
CA LEU A 166 10.90 -11.16 34.54
C LEU A 166 10.65 -12.68 34.59
N GLU A 167 10.55 -13.26 35.79
CA GLU A 167 10.28 -14.70 35.95
C GLU A 167 9.09 -15.16 35.10
N GLY A 168 9.24 -16.25 34.36
CA GLY A 168 8.18 -16.82 33.51
C GLY A 168 8.00 -16.15 32.14
N ILE A 169 8.78 -15.11 31.82
CA ILE A 169 8.73 -14.45 30.51
C ILE A 169 9.67 -15.12 29.51
N ALA A 170 9.18 -15.32 28.29
CA ALA A 170 9.95 -15.83 27.16
C ALA A 170 9.87 -14.87 25.97
N VAL A 171 10.99 -14.69 25.27
CA VAL A 171 11.09 -13.92 24.03
C VAL A 171 11.67 -14.83 22.95
N ASN A 172 10.95 -14.99 21.84
CA ASN A 172 11.40 -15.70 20.66
C ASN A 172 11.71 -14.68 19.57
N LEU A 173 12.91 -14.75 19.00
CA LEU A 173 13.31 -14.03 17.80
C LEU A 173 13.27 -14.99 16.63
N PHE A 174 12.44 -14.69 15.64
CA PHE A 174 12.36 -15.47 14.43
C PHE A 174 13.08 -14.77 13.30
N TYR A 175 13.85 -15.54 12.53
CA TYR A 175 14.48 -15.10 11.28
C TYR A 175 14.13 -16.10 10.19
N GLU A 176 13.75 -15.60 9.04
CA GLU A 176 13.55 -16.41 7.84
C GLU A 176 14.42 -15.92 6.69
N ILE A 177 14.95 -16.91 5.98
CA ILE A 177 15.65 -16.74 4.70
C ILE A 177 14.97 -17.62 3.66
N TYR A 178 15.02 -17.17 2.42
CA TYR A 178 14.25 -17.74 1.32
C TYR A 178 15.18 -18.08 0.15
N GLU A 179 15.02 -19.26 -0.41
CA GLU A 179 15.72 -19.66 -1.62
C GLU A 179 15.46 -18.63 -2.73
N ASN A 180 16.51 -18.24 -3.43
CA ASN A 180 16.51 -17.24 -4.52
C ASN A 180 16.27 -15.78 -4.12
N TYR A 181 16.12 -15.45 -2.83
CA TYR A 181 16.01 -14.05 -2.40
C TYR A 181 17.11 -13.67 -1.41
N PRO A 182 17.82 -12.55 -1.64
CA PRO A 182 18.81 -12.02 -0.70
C PRO A 182 18.15 -11.29 0.47
N ALA A 183 17.23 -11.96 1.16
CA ALA A 183 16.35 -11.37 2.14
C ALA A 183 16.40 -12.08 3.50
N ILE A 184 16.40 -11.29 4.57
CA ILE A 184 16.22 -11.75 5.95
C ILE A 184 14.97 -11.07 6.50
N ARG A 185 13.92 -11.85 6.78
CA ARG A 185 12.69 -11.39 7.43
C ARG A 185 12.71 -11.76 8.90
N LYS A 186 12.25 -10.87 9.77
CA LYS A 186 12.37 -10.99 11.23
C LYS A 186 11.08 -10.56 11.94
N TRP A 187 10.70 -11.30 12.99
CA TRP A 187 9.64 -10.90 13.92
C TRP A 187 9.91 -11.43 15.32
N VAL A 188 9.11 -10.98 16.30
CA VAL A 188 9.28 -11.31 17.71
C VAL A 188 7.99 -11.90 18.27
N GLU A 189 8.11 -12.93 19.11
CA GLU A 189 7.03 -13.43 19.96
C GLU A 189 7.41 -13.26 21.44
N ILE A 190 6.59 -12.57 22.21
CA ILE A 190 6.76 -12.38 23.66
C ILE A 190 5.65 -13.15 24.36
N THR A 191 6.01 -14.13 25.18
CA THR A 191 5.05 -14.98 25.91
C THR A 191 5.15 -14.73 27.41
N ASN A 192 4.00 -14.60 28.07
CA ASN A 192 3.89 -14.43 29.51
C ASN A 192 3.41 -15.72 30.18
N ASN A 193 4.33 -16.50 30.77
CA ASN A 193 3.97 -17.67 31.59
C ASN A 193 3.95 -17.33 33.09
N SER A 194 4.08 -16.05 33.44
CA SER A 194 4.00 -15.59 34.83
C SER A 194 2.55 -15.35 35.24
N PRO A 195 2.23 -15.32 36.55
CA PRO A 195 0.91 -14.92 37.02
C PRO A 195 0.69 -13.39 37.00
N LYS A 196 1.65 -12.61 36.48
CA LYS A 196 1.60 -11.14 36.48
C LYS A 196 1.08 -10.60 35.16
N TRP A 197 0.24 -9.57 35.22
CA TRP A 197 -0.14 -8.75 34.07
C TRP A 197 1.01 -7.83 33.69
N LEU A 198 1.35 -7.83 32.39
CA LEU A 198 2.42 -7.00 31.88
C LEU A 198 2.00 -6.21 30.65
N LYS A 199 2.78 -5.17 30.37
CA LYS A 199 2.67 -4.38 29.14
C LYS A 199 4.06 -4.19 28.54
N ILE A 200 4.13 -4.20 27.22
CA ILE A 200 5.30 -3.80 26.45
C ILE A 200 5.05 -2.48 25.71
N ASP A 201 6.10 -1.69 25.53
CA ASP A 201 6.10 -0.50 24.67
C ASP A 201 7.47 -0.29 24.01
N SER A 202 7.55 0.74 23.15
CA SER A 202 8.81 1.18 22.52
C SER A 202 9.53 0.07 21.73
N LEU A 203 8.75 -0.76 21.02
CA LEU A 203 9.27 -1.97 20.36
C LEU A 203 10.00 -1.66 19.05
N THR A 204 11.32 -1.81 19.05
CA THR A 204 12.17 -1.80 17.84
C THR A 204 12.51 -3.24 17.47
N THR A 205 11.84 -3.76 16.43
CA THR A 205 11.97 -5.15 15.98
C THR A 205 13.36 -5.45 15.43
N ASP A 206 13.99 -4.52 14.71
CA ASP A 206 15.39 -4.63 14.28
C ASP A 206 16.12 -3.32 14.56
N ASP A 207 16.98 -3.30 15.59
CA ASP A 207 17.63 -2.08 16.12
C ASP A 207 18.98 -1.82 15.42
N LEU A 208 18.90 -1.64 14.11
CA LEU A 208 20.06 -1.54 13.22
C LEU A 208 20.70 -0.15 13.24
N ILE A 209 22.02 -0.15 13.00
CA ILE A 209 22.79 1.06 12.73
C ILE A 209 23.62 0.82 11.47
N LEU A 210 23.14 1.29 10.33
CA LEU A 210 23.90 1.26 9.08
C LEU A 210 25.06 2.26 9.11
N SER A 211 26.15 1.93 8.43
CA SER A 211 27.34 2.77 8.34
C SER A 211 27.09 4.00 7.48
N ALA A 212 27.84 5.07 7.72
CA ALA A 212 27.70 6.32 6.97
C ALA A 212 27.96 6.16 5.46
N GLN A 213 28.78 5.18 5.05
CA GLN A 213 29.01 4.84 3.64
C GLN A 213 27.72 4.40 2.93
N TYR A 214 26.80 3.76 3.67
CA TYR A 214 25.50 3.32 3.18
C TYR A 214 24.37 4.27 3.62
N GLY A 215 24.71 5.52 3.95
CA GLY A 215 23.78 6.55 4.43
C GLY A 215 22.95 7.23 3.33
N ASN A 216 23.08 6.83 2.06
CA ASN A 216 22.25 7.39 1.00
C ASN A 216 20.85 6.77 1.04
N ILE A 217 19.89 7.57 1.51
CA ILE A 217 18.50 7.16 1.73
C ILE A 217 17.68 7.45 0.48
N THR A 218 16.95 6.45 0.01
CA THR A 218 15.89 6.62 -1.00
C THR A 218 14.58 6.09 -0.43
N GLU A 219 13.63 6.98 -0.18
CA GLU A 219 12.26 6.60 0.14
C GLU A 219 11.60 5.98 -1.10
N LEU A 220 11.09 4.76 -0.93
CA LEU A 220 10.43 3.99 -1.97
C LEU A 220 8.91 3.95 -1.79
N THR A 221 8.44 4.44 -0.63
CA THR A 221 7.06 4.84 -0.34
C THR A 221 7.09 6.20 0.39
N PRO A 222 6.03 7.03 0.33
CA PRO A 222 6.06 8.35 0.99
C PRO A 222 6.14 8.27 2.52
N ALA A 223 6.76 9.29 3.12
CA ALA A 223 6.74 9.58 4.56
C ALA A 223 5.98 10.90 4.81
N GLU A 224 4.68 10.80 5.04
CA GLU A 224 3.80 11.97 5.19
C GLU A 224 2.60 11.68 6.11
N TRP A 225 1.89 12.73 6.50
CA TRP A 225 0.66 12.67 7.29
C TRP A 225 0.76 11.87 8.60
N GLY A 226 1.93 11.93 9.24
CA GLY A 226 2.19 11.30 10.53
C GLY A 226 2.66 9.84 10.45
N ALA A 227 2.86 9.29 9.24
CA ALA A 227 3.52 8.00 9.06
C ALA A 227 4.90 8.15 8.43
N SER A 228 5.82 7.28 8.83
CA SER A 228 7.10 7.11 8.16
C SER A 228 6.95 6.29 6.86
N SER A 229 7.98 6.26 6.03
CA SER A 229 8.03 5.38 4.87
C SER A 229 7.95 3.91 5.31
N SER A 230 7.17 3.08 4.60
CA SER A 230 7.11 1.63 4.85
C SER A 230 8.24 0.86 4.16
N ILE A 231 8.88 1.47 3.16
CA ILE A 231 9.98 0.89 2.39
C ILE A 231 11.05 1.96 2.12
N ILE A 232 12.26 1.76 2.66
CA ILE A 232 13.40 2.65 2.49
C ILE A 232 14.61 1.87 1.97
N SER A 233 15.25 2.36 0.92
CA SER A 233 16.58 1.87 0.53
C SER A 233 17.68 2.68 1.23
N PHE A 234 18.68 1.97 1.73
CA PHE A 234 19.96 2.49 2.21
C PHE A 234 21.06 1.97 1.32
N SER A 235 21.77 2.88 0.65
CA SER A 235 22.73 2.52 -0.39
C SER A 235 24.07 3.22 -0.21
N ASN A 236 25.08 2.71 -0.89
CA ASN A 236 26.26 3.51 -1.19
C ASN A 236 25.88 4.77 -2.01
N LYS A 237 26.82 5.72 -2.15
CA LYS A 237 26.58 6.99 -2.83
C LYS A 237 26.13 6.80 -4.29
N GLU A 238 26.59 5.73 -4.93
CA GLU A 238 26.38 5.40 -6.32
C GLU A 238 25.06 4.65 -6.56
N LYS A 239 24.38 4.16 -5.51
CA LYS A 239 23.19 3.30 -5.59
C LYS A 239 23.43 1.98 -6.35
N SER A 240 24.69 1.54 -6.41
CA SER A 240 25.07 0.26 -7.01
C SER A 240 24.94 -0.91 -6.02
N GLU A 241 24.89 -0.63 -4.72
CA GLU A 241 24.82 -1.64 -3.66
C GLU A 241 24.12 -1.08 -2.42
N GLY A 242 23.32 -1.92 -1.75
CA GLY A 242 22.64 -1.55 -0.52
C GLY A 242 21.60 -2.54 -0.06
N VAL A 243 20.80 -2.13 0.92
CA VAL A 243 19.63 -2.87 1.41
C VAL A 243 18.36 -2.05 1.26
N ILE A 244 17.28 -2.71 0.91
CA ILE A 244 15.91 -2.22 1.03
C ILE A 244 15.37 -2.76 2.36
N ILE A 245 14.94 -1.86 3.24
CA ILE A 245 14.29 -2.18 4.51
C ILE A 245 12.80 -1.97 4.35
N GLY A 246 12.01 -2.98 4.71
CA GLY A 246 10.54 -2.94 4.67
C GLY A 246 9.92 -3.26 6.02
N SER A 247 8.79 -2.62 6.31
CA SER A 247 7.98 -2.84 7.51
C SER A 247 6.58 -3.31 7.15
N GLU A 248 6.14 -4.43 7.72
CA GLU A 248 4.76 -4.90 7.65
C GLU A 248 3.90 -4.38 8.81
N VAL A 249 4.42 -3.46 9.63
CA VAL A 249 3.63 -2.79 10.67
C VAL A 249 2.62 -1.84 9.99
N PRO A 250 1.32 -1.91 10.32
CA PRO A 250 0.31 -1.15 9.60
C PRO A 250 0.30 0.33 9.99
N SER A 251 0.04 1.18 9.00
CA SER A 251 -0.31 2.59 9.18
C SER A 251 0.78 3.38 9.92
N ALA A 252 0.42 4.44 10.65
CA ALA A 252 1.37 5.26 11.38
C ALA A 252 2.03 4.55 12.58
N LEU A 253 1.61 3.32 12.92
CA LEU A 253 2.31 2.54 13.94
C LEU A 253 3.72 2.14 13.50
N ARG A 254 4.06 2.23 12.20
CA ARG A 254 5.40 1.85 11.71
C ARG A 254 6.42 2.97 11.87
N PHE A 255 7.66 2.60 12.14
CA PHE A 255 8.80 3.46 11.86
C PHE A 255 9.95 2.72 11.18
N ILE A 256 10.62 3.42 10.26
CA ILE A 256 11.98 3.14 9.81
C ILE A 256 12.79 4.42 10.02
N ASN A 257 13.80 4.39 10.87
CA ASN A 257 14.61 5.57 11.14
C ASN A 257 15.72 5.75 10.09
N ARG A 258 16.38 6.91 10.08
CA ARG A 258 17.45 7.24 9.13
C ARG A 258 18.75 6.43 9.29
N ARG A 259 18.82 5.50 10.23
CA ARG A 259 19.95 4.58 10.46
C ARG A 259 19.58 3.11 10.19
N GLY A 260 18.34 2.83 9.80
CA GLY A 260 17.85 1.50 9.47
C GLY A 260 17.10 0.78 10.59
N ALA A 261 17.03 1.35 11.80
CA ALA A 261 16.25 0.73 12.87
C ALA A 261 14.76 0.77 12.53
N THR A 262 14.08 -0.36 12.73
CA THR A 262 12.70 -0.57 12.27
C THR A 262 11.86 -1.24 13.35
N GLY A 263 10.61 -0.81 13.48
CA GLY A 263 9.66 -1.37 14.44
C GLY A 263 8.41 -0.52 14.56
N TYR A 264 7.95 -0.35 15.80
CA TYR A 264 6.74 0.40 16.12
C TYR A 264 7.02 1.80 16.66
N ALA A 265 6.29 2.78 16.14
CA ALA A 265 6.30 4.17 16.56
C ALA A 265 5.94 4.26 18.06
N PRO A 266 6.89 4.64 18.95
CA PRO A 266 6.69 4.64 20.39
C PRO A 266 5.52 5.51 20.89
N GLU A 267 5.18 6.55 20.12
CA GLU A 267 4.04 7.42 20.37
C GLU A 267 2.71 6.67 20.29
N PHE A 268 2.61 5.62 19.47
CA PHE A 268 1.36 4.91 19.16
C PHE A 268 1.32 3.48 19.68
N PHE A 269 2.46 2.83 19.92
CA PHE A 269 2.49 1.41 20.29
C PHE A 269 2.66 1.16 21.79
N GLU A 270 1.75 0.34 22.31
CA GLU A 270 1.97 -0.50 23.48
C GLU A 270 1.09 -1.75 23.36
N TRP A 271 1.37 -2.79 24.14
CA TRP A 271 0.59 -4.02 24.12
C TRP A 271 0.53 -4.67 25.50
N VAL A 272 -0.67 -5.05 25.95
CA VAL A 272 -0.87 -5.77 27.22
C VAL A 272 -0.80 -7.27 26.98
N ILE A 273 -0.09 -7.99 27.86
CA ILE A 273 0.02 -9.45 27.81
C ILE A 273 -0.37 -10.00 29.19
N GLY A 274 -1.55 -10.62 29.27
CA GLY A 274 -2.05 -11.28 30.47
C GLY A 274 -1.32 -12.60 30.74
N PRO A 275 -1.56 -13.23 31.90
CA PRO A 275 -1.06 -14.57 32.19
C PRO A 275 -1.46 -15.55 31.08
N THR A 276 -0.52 -16.38 30.63
CA THR A 276 -0.66 -17.37 29.53
C THR A 276 -0.84 -16.79 28.12
N GLU A 277 -0.88 -15.47 27.97
CA GLU A 277 -0.99 -14.82 26.67
C GLU A 277 0.37 -14.62 25.99
N LYS A 278 0.31 -14.27 24.71
CA LYS A 278 1.46 -13.87 23.92
C LYS A 278 1.16 -12.69 23.01
N PHE A 279 2.19 -11.95 22.69
CA PHE A 279 2.21 -10.96 21.61
C PHE A 279 3.13 -11.46 20.48
N ILE A 280 2.69 -11.31 19.24
CA ILE A 280 3.50 -11.53 18.04
C ILE A 280 3.55 -10.20 17.29
N SER A 281 4.76 -9.74 16.98
CA SER A 281 4.96 -8.55 16.17
C SER A 281 4.67 -8.80 14.70
N GLU A 282 4.26 -7.78 13.98
CA GLU A 282 4.39 -7.77 12.53
C GLU A 282 5.87 -7.94 12.14
N PRO A 283 6.17 -8.60 11.01
CA PRO A 283 7.54 -8.74 10.55
C PRO A 283 8.12 -7.46 9.96
N VAL A 284 9.45 -7.40 9.98
CA VAL A 284 10.28 -6.43 9.26
C VAL A 284 11.31 -7.21 8.44
N PHE A 285 11.85 -6.64 7.38
CA PHE A 285 12.86 -7.35 6.59
C PHE A 285 13.94 -6.43 6.01
N MET A 286 15.07 -7.05 5.67
CA MET A 286 16.10 -6.49 4.80
C MET A 286 16.17 -7.30 3.51
N TYR A 287 16.30 -6.62 2.37
CA TYR A 287 16.51 -7.20 1.05
C TYR A 287 17.75 -6.56 0.42
N ALA A 288 18.81 -7.32 0.18
CA ALA A 288 20.04 -6.77 -0.41
C ALA A 288 19.96 -6.70 -1.94
N TYR A 289 20.66 -5.72 -2.50
CA TYR A 289 20.89 -5.62 -3.93
C TYR A 289 22.31 -5.18 -4.21
N GLN A 290 22.84 -5.61 -5.36
CA GLN A 290 24.11 -5.18 -5.88
C GLN A 290 24.12 -5.30 -7.41
N GLY A 291 24.77 -4.36 -8.09
CA GLY A 291 24.93 -4.40 -9.54
C GLY A 291 25.47 -3.11 -10.14
N GLU A 292 25.82 -3.15 -11.42
CA GLU A 292 26.36 -1.98 -12.13
C GLU A 292 25.28 -0.96 -12.47
N ASN A 293 25.63 0.32 -12.47
CA ASN A 293 24.76 1.35 -13.04
C ASN A 293 24.95 1.40 -14.55
N ILE A 294 23.86 1.46 -15.31
CA ILE A 294 23.89 1.50 -16.77
C ILE A 294 23.49 2.90 -17.23
N SER A 295 24.40 3.58 -17.91
CA SER A 295 24.15 4.91 -18.47
C SER A 295 23.48 4.81 -19.84
N TYR A 296 22.35 5.48 -20.00
CA TYR A 296 21.70 5.72 -21.28
C TYR A 296 21.85 7.19 -21.68
N GLN A 297 21.50 7.52 -22.92
CA GLN A 297 21.64 8.87 -23.46
C GLN A 297 20.96 9.95 -22.59
N ASN A 298 19.84 9.63 -21.94
CA ASN A 298 19.02 10.60 -21.22
C ASN A 298 18.97 10.39 -19.69
N SER A 299 19.47 9.27 -19.17
CA SER A 299 19.29 8.89 -17.76
C SER A 299 20.15 7.68 -17.38
N ILE A 300 20.16 7.33 -16.10
CA ILE A 300 20.91 6.20 -15.54
C ILE A 300 19.91 5.17 -15.02
N SER A 301 20.11 3.90 -15.38
CA SER A 301 19.46 2.77 -14.72
C SER A 301 20.34 2.35 -13.54
N THR A 302 19.88 2.67 -12.33
CA THR A 302 20.58 2.26 -11.11
C THR A 302 20.29 0.80 -10.78
N SER A 303 21.19 0.16 -10.04
CA SER A 303 20.93 -1.20 -9.54
C SER A 303 19.71 -1.25 -8.62
N LEU A 304 19.50 -0.20 -7.81
CA LEU A 304 18.31 -0.08 -6.96
C LEU A 304 17.02 -0.11 -7.79
N ASP A 305 16.92 0.71 -8.83
CA ASP A 305 15.69 0.81 -9.63
C ASP A 305 15.36 -0.52 -10.29
N ARG A 306 16.36 -1.23 -10.83
CA ARG A 306 16.18 -2.56 -11.41
C ARG A 306 15.79 -3.60 -10.37
N ALA A 307 16.32 -3.52 -9.15
CA ALA A 307 15.90 -4.39 -8.06
C ALA A 307 14.43 -4.17 -7.72
N VAL A 308 14.01 -2.90 -7.58
CA VAL A 308 12.64 -2.50 -7.22
C VAL A 308 11.62 -2.94 -8.26
N GLU A 309 11.85 -2.71 -9.56
CA GLU A 309 10.88 -3.06 -10.61
C GLU A 309 10.88 -4.57 -10.98
N GLY A 310 11.90 -5.32 -10.56
CA GLY A 310 12.08 -6.74 -10.89
C GLY A 310 12.06 -7.67 -9.65
N PRO A 311 13.22 -8.17 -9.19
CA PRO A 311 13.27 -9.25 -8.20
C PRO A 311 12.70 -8.87 -6.82
N PHE A 312 12.79 -7.60 -6.40
CA PHE A 312 12.16 -7.13 -5.16
C PHE A 312 10.63 -7.18 -5.26
N LYS A 313 10.05 -6.72 -6.38
CA LYS A 313 8.62 -6.84 -6.62
C LYS A 313 8.15 -8.30 -6.58
N GLN A 314 8.94 -9.22 -7.14
CA GLN A 314 8.63 -10.65 -7.06
C GLN A 314 8.66 -11.16 -5.62
N PHE A 315 9.66 -10.76 -4.82
CA PHE A 315 9.73 -11.06 -3.39
C PHE A 315 8.50 -10.59 -2.61
N LEU A 316 7.96 -9.40 -2.93
CA LEU A 316 6.75 -8.90 -2.29
C LEU A 316 5.53 -9.80 -2.55
N TYR A 317 5.39 -10.37 -3.74
CA TYR A 317 4.31 -11.32 -4.02
C TYR A 317 4.56 -12.69 -3.42
N ASP A 318 5.74 -13.26 -3.65
CA ASP A 318 6.00 -14.66 -3.34
C ASP A 318 6.21 -14.90 -1.84
N ILE A 319 6.77 -13.93 -1.13
CA ILE A 319 7.18 -14.07 0.28
C ILE A 319 6.38 -13.17 1.22
N ILE A 320 6.24 -11.88 0.90
CA ILE A 320 5.47 -10.96 1.76
C ILE A 320 3.97 -11.26 1.66
N GLY A 321 3.53 -11.80 0.52
CA GLY A 321 2.16 -12.25 0.30
C GLY A 321 1.22 -11.10 -0.03
N LEU A 322 1.68 -10.11 -0.81
CA LEU A 322 0.78 -9.07 -1.32
C LEU A 322 -0.33 -9.69 -2.16
N LYS A 323 -1.56 -9.20 -1.97
CA LYS A 323 -2.72 -9.67 -2.73
C LYS A 323 -2.55 -9.27 -4.20
N LYS A 324 -2.73 -10.22 -5.10
CA LYS A 324 -2.75 -9.94 -6.54
C LYS A 324 -4.10 -9.32 -6.90
N ALA A 325 -4.10 -8.01 -7.15
CA ALA A 325 -5.32 -7.30 -7.54
C ALA A 325 -5.63 -7.49 -9.03
N ASN A 326 -6.77 -8.11 -9.35
CA ASN A 326 -7.31 -8.09 -10.71
C ASN A 326 -8.18 -6.85 -10.92
N MET A 327 -7.53 -5.74 -11.31
CA MET A 327 -8.23 -4.47 -11.54
C MET A 327 -8.91 -4.37 -12.91
N SER A 328 -8.67 -5.33 -13.81
CA SER A 328 -9.16 -5.28 -15.19
C SER A 328 -10.68 -5.38 -15.31
N THR A 329 -11.33 -6.06 -14.36
CA THR A 329 -12.78 -6.20 -14.31
C THR A 329 -13.48 -4.93 -13.88
N HIS A 330 -12.81 -4.06 -13.12
CA HIS A 330 -13.42 -2.86 -12.53
C HIS A 330 -12.99 -1.56 -13.18
N THR A 331 -11.82 -1.53 -13.83
CA THR A 331 -11.22 -0.32 -14.36
C THR A 331 -11.64 -0.09 -15.81
N PRO A 332 -12.02 1.13 -16.23
CA PRO A 332 -12.01 2.38 -15.46
C PRO A 332 -13.22 2.55 -14.54
N ILE A 333 -13.02 3.24 -13.41
CA ILE A 333 -14.04 3.52 -12.40
C ILE A 333 -14.45 5.00 -12.48
N TRP A 334 -15.75 5.27 -12.38
CA TRP A 334 -16.26 6.62 -12.14
C TRP A 334 -16.85 6.73 -10.72
N CYS A 335 -16.50 7.79 -9.99
CA CYS A 335 -16.99 8.08 -8.64
C CYS A 335 -17.92 9.30 -8.63
N SER A 336 -19.07 9.18 -7.95
CA SER A 336 -20.12 10.21 -7.94
C SER A 336 -19.83 11.45 -7.06
N TRP A 337 -18.84 11.38 -6.17
CA TRP A 337 -18.65 12.36 -5.08
C TRP A 337 -18.41 13.80 -5.55
N SER A 338 -17.44 14.02 -6.45
CA SER A 338 -17.07 15.39 -6.84
C SER A 338 -18.21 16.17 -7.49
N ASN A 339 -19.14 15.48 -8.15
CA ASN A 339 -20.27 16.08 -8.84
C ASN A 339 -21.49 16.26 -7.94
N PHE A 340 -21.90 15.21 -7.24
CA PHE A 340 -23.18 15.18 -6.53
C PHE A 340 -23.06 15.38 -5.01
N GLY A 341 -21.86 15.19 -4.44
CA GLY A 341 -21.73 15.00 -2.99
C GLY A 341 -22.75 13.97 -2.50
N PRO A 342 -23.54 14.27 -1.45
CA PRO A 342 -24.53 13.34 -0.91
C PRO A 342 -25.87 13.30 -1.66
N TYR A 343 -26.03 14.07 -2.74
CA TYR A 343 -27.30 14.30 -3.43
C TYR A 343 -27.48 13.39 -4.66
N ILE A 344 -27.07 12.14 -4.56
CA ILE A 344 -27.35 11.11 -5.57
C ILE A 344 -28.78 10.57 -5.46
N SER A 345 -29.36 10.12 -6.58
CA SER A 345 -30.69 9.55 -6.68
C SER A 345 -30.76 8.55 -7.85
N ASP A 346 -31.81 7.72 -7.89
CA ASP A 346 -32.01 6.78 -9.00
C ASP A 346 -31.96 7.48 -10.37
N ALA A 347 -32.60 8.65 -10.49
CA ALA A 347 -32.66 9.41 -11.74
C ALA A 347 -31.28 9.89 -12.21
N ASN A 348 -30.50 10.54 -11.33
CA ASN A 348 -29.20 11.07 -11.74
C ASN A 348 -28.15 9.97 -11.93
N ILE A 349 -28.22 8.87 -11.18
CA ILE A 349 -27.33 7.73 -11.37
C ILE A 349 -27.59 7.04 -12.71
N ARG A 350 -28.86 6.88 -13.12
CA ARG A 350 -29.19 6.34 -14.45
C ARG A 350 -28.70 7.24 -15.58
N GLU A 351 -28.87 8.57 -15.46
CA GLU A 351 -28.35 9.55 -16.42
C GLU A 351 -26.83 9.40 -16.59
N MET A 352 -26.09 9.33 -15.49
CA MET A 352 -24.63 9.13 -15.54
C MET A 352 -24.26 7.77 -16.11
N ALA A 353 -25.01 6.70 -15.80
CA ALA A 353 -24.76 5.37 -16.30
C ALA A 353 -24.89 5.27 -17.83
N ASP A 354 -25.86 5.98 -18.41
CA ASP A 354 -26.02 6.05 -19.87
C ASP A 354 -24.80 6.65 -20.58
N ILE A 355 -24.16 7.65 -19.96
CA ILE A 355 -22.98 8.31 -20.51
C ILE A 355 -21.72 7.49 -20.21
N ALA A 356 -21.58 6.99 -18.97
CA ALA A 356 -20.46 6.19 -18.50
C ALA A 356 -20.30 4.92 -19.35
N GLY A 357 -21.40 4.21 -19.63
CA GLY A 357 -21.38 3.00 -20.46
C GLY A 357 -20.92 3.27 -21.89
N LYS A 358 -21.35 4.39 -22.49
CA LYS A 358 -20.86 4.82 -23.81
C LYS A 358 -19.38 5.21 -23.79
N ALA A 359 -18.92 5.84 -22.72
CA ALA A 359 -17.53 6.22 -22.53
C ALA A 359 -16.61 5.03 -22.24
N GLY A 360 -17.15 3.84 -21.91
CA GLY A 360 -16.37 2.64 -21.61
C GLY A 360 -15.98 2.46 -20.13
N ILE A 361 -16.64 3.19 -19.22
CA ILE A 361 -16.49 2.98 -17.77
C ILE A 361 -17.02 1.59 -17.40
N LYS A 362 -16.28 0.85 -16.58
CA LYS A 362 -16.62 -0.52 -16.15
C LYS A 362 -17.26 -0.56 -14.77
N THR A 363 -17.00 0.43 -13.91
CA THR A 363 -17.56 0.48 -12.55
C THR A 363 -18.02 1.89 -12.22
N MET A 364 -19.16 1.99 -11.53
CA MET A 364 -19.60 3.23 -10.92
C MET A 364 -19.63 3.06 -9.40
N ILE A 365 -18.81 3.83 -8.69
CA ILE A 365 -18.89 3.95 -7.23
C ILE A 365 -19.95 4.97 -6.92
N LEU A 366 -21.06 4.50 -6.31
CA LEU A 366 -21.99 5.36 -5.61
C LEU A 366 -21.34 5.73 -4.29
N ASP A 367 -20.77 6.93 -4.26
CA ASP A 367 -20.14 7.48 -3.07
C ASP A 367 -21.18 7.81 -1.99
N ALA A 368 -20.79 8.48 -0.91
CA ALA A 368 -21.68 8.75 0.21
C ALA A 368 -22.99 9.41 -0.26
N GLY A 369 -24.12 8.96 0.31
CA GLY A 369 -25.46 9.49 0.01
C GLY A 369 -26.47 8.46 -0.51
N TRP A 370 -26.07 7.23 -0.83
CA TRP A 370 -26.98 6.17 -1.29
C TRP A 370 -27.83 5.58 -0.16
N ALA A 371 -27.28 5.52 1.06
CA ALA A 371 -27.91 4.92 2.22
C ALA A 371 -28.76 5.89 3.04
N LYS A 372 -29.69 5.35 3.83
CA LYS A 372 -30.55 6.08 4.77
C LYS A 372 -29.69 6.84 5.78
N THR A 373 -30.03 8.11 5.91
CA THR A 373 -29.46 9.09 6.83
C THR A 373 -30.58 10.01 7.32
N GLN A 374 -30.35 10.74 8.42
CA GLN A 374 -31.34 11.68 8.96
C GLN A 374 -31.71 12.79 7.97
N ASN A 375 -30.72 13.28 7.24
CA ASN A 375 -30.87 14.22 6.15
C ASN A 375 -29.66 14.08 5.21
N PRO A 376 -29.71 14.60 3.96
CA PRO A 376 -28.60 14.48 3.02
C PRO A 376 -27.25 15.01 3.54
N GLY A 377 -27.24 16.01 4.42
CA GLY A 377 -26.01 16.55 5.03
C GLY A 377 -25.35 15.60 6.05
N ALA A 378 -26.05 14.57 6.53
CA ALA A 378 -25.56 13.56 7.48
C ALA A 378 -24.96 12.32 6.80
N TRP A 379 -24.53 12.44 5.53
CA TRP A 379 -23.99 11.36 4.69
C TRP A 379 -22.87 10.54 5.33
N ALA A 380 -22.06 11.16 6.19
CA ALA A 380 -20.95 10.52 6.87
C ALA A 380 -21.39 9.50 7.94
N THR A 381 -22.70 9.39 8.20
CA THR A 381 -23.29 8.58 9.28
C THR A 381 -24.34 7.61 8.73
N SER A 382 -24.00 6.95 7.63
CA SER A 382 -24.92 6.05 6.95
C SER A 382 -25.25 4.81 7.81
N SER A 383 -26.47 4.31 7.65
CA SER A 383 -26.76 2.89 7.92
C SER A 383 -26.01 2.00 6.89
N THR A 384 -26.63 0.95 6.40
CA THR A 384 -26.28 0.30 5.11
C THR A 384 -27.54 -0.05 4.32
N ILE A 385 -28.65 0.62 4.64
CA ILE A 385 -29.94 0.42 4.00
C ILE A 385 -30.09 1.51 2.94
N PRO A 386 -30.37 1.21 1.66
CA PRO A 386 -30.63 2.24 0.66
C PRO A 386 -31.74 3.21 1.07
N ASP A 387 -31.56 4.49 0.77
CA ASP A 387 -32.59 5.51 1.02
C ASP A 387 -33.71 5.38 -0.02
N GLU A 388 -34.86 4.87 0.41
CA GLU A 388 -36.05 4.63 -0.43
C GLU A 388 -36.61 5.91 -1.07
N LYS A 389 -36.35 7.10 -0.51
CA LYS A 389 -36.77 8.36 -1.14
C LYS A 389 -35.89 8.71 -2.33
N LYS A 390 -34.59 8.40 -2.25
CA LYS A 390 -33.61 8.64 -3.33
C LYS A 390 -33.62 7.50 -4.36
N PHE A 391 -33.83 6.28 -3.88
CA PHE A 391 -33.84 5.04 -4.64
C PHE A 391 -35.07 4.20 -4.25
N PRO A 392 -36.25 4.47 -4.82
CA PRO A 392 -37.49 3.75 -4.50
C PRO A 392 -37.38 2.23 -4.65
N ASP A 393 -36.53 1.78 -5.59
CA ASP A 393 -36.15 0.39 -5.76
C ASP A 393 -34.66 0.31 -6.14
N PHE A 394 -33.80 0.26 -5.12
CA PHE A 394 -32.35 0.23 -5.32
C PHE A 394 -31.88 -0.97 -6.15
N LYS A 395 -32.60 -2.10 -6.09
CA LYS A 395 -32.26 -3.28 -6.91
C LYS A 395 -32.48 -2.98 -8.39
N LYS A 396 -33.54 -2.28 -8.76
CA LYS A 396 -33.73 -1.82 -10.14
C LYS A 396 -32.68 -0.81 -10.59
N THR A 397 -32.14 0.01 -9.68
CA THR A 397 -31.01 0.88 -10.01
C THR A 397 -29.77 0.05 -10.31
N ALA A 398 -29.44 -0.91 -9.44
CA ALA A 398 -28.32 -1.81 -9.65
C ALA A 398 -28.45 -2.63 -10.95
N ASP A 399 -29.62 -3.23 -11.20
CA ASP A 399 -29.89 -4.00 -12.43
C ASP A 399 -29.78 -3.14 -13.70
N TYR A 400 -30.08 -1.85 -13.60
CA TYR A 400 -29.88 -0.93 -14.70
C TYR A 400 -28.39 -0.72 -15.00
N LEU A 401 -27.56 -0.53 -13.97
CA LEU A 401 -26.10 -0.44 -14.15
C LEU A 401 -25.57 -1.72 -14.79
N THR A 402 -25.96 -2.89 -14.29
CA THR A 402 -25.58 -4.18 -14.87
C THR A 402 -26.03 -4.31 -16.33
N GLY A 403 -27.25 -3.86 -16.66
CA GLY A 403 -27.76 -3.81 -18.04
C GLY A 403 -26.97 -2.88 -18.98
N LYS A 404 -26.18 -1.95 -18.43
CA LYS A 404 -25.22 -1.11 -19.17
C LYS A 404 -23.80 -1.68 -19.20
N GLY A 405 -23.58 -2.86 -18.61
CA GLY A 405 -22.25 -3.45 -18.46
C GLY A 405 -21.38 -2.75 -17.41
N ILE A 406 -22.02 -2.08 -16.44
CA ILE A 406 -21.37 -1.33 -15.37
C ILE A 406 -21.53 -2.09 -14.05
N ASN A 407 -20.41 -2.37 -13.39
CA ASN A 407 -20.38 -2.92 -12.04
C ASN A 407 -20.81 -1.85 -11.03
N LEU A 408 -21.57 -2.27 -10.02
CA LEU A 408 -21.93 -1.41 -8.89
C LEU A 408 -20.82 -1.40 -7.85
N GLY A 409 -20.34 -0.20 -7.52
CA GLY A 409 -19.50 0.06 -6.35
C GLY A 409 -20.22 0.86 -5.29
N LEU A 410 -19.94 0.61 -4.01
CA LEU A 410 -20.56 1.32 -2.87
C LEU A 410 -19.51 1.88 -1.91
N TRP A 411 -19.68 3.15 -1.54
CA TRP A 411 -18.99 3.73 -0.39
C TRP A 411 -19.65 3.29 0.91
N VAL A 412 -18.84 2.94 1.91
CA VAL A 412 -19.28 2.51 3.24
C VAL A 412 -18.39 3.15 4.32
N SER A 413 -18.95 3.33 5.52
CA SER A 413 -18.23 3.92 6.65
C SER A 413 -18.42 3.13 7.95
N CYS A 414 -17.44 3.28 8.86
CA CYS A 414 -17.54 2.77 10.22
C CYS A 414 -18.38 3.68 11.15
N TYR A 415 -18.85 4.83 10.69
CA TYR A 415 -19.78 5.68 11.45
C TYR A 415 -21.22 5.30 11.15
N ARG A 416 -21.94 4.83 12.17
CA ARG A 416 -23.32 4.34 12.07
C ARG A 416 -24.26 5.22 12.87
N ASN A 417 -25.41 5.55 12.31
CA ASN A 417 -26.46 6.28 13.04
C ASN A 417 -27.25 5.33 13.97
N PRO A 418 -27.28 5.55 15.29
CA PRO A 418 -27.92 4.63 16.24
C PRO A 418 -29.41 4.37 15.99
N ASP A 419 -30.15 5.37 15.48
CA ASP A 419 -31.59 5.26 15.27
C ASP A 419 -31.95 4.55 13.96
N MET A 420 -31.02 4.49 13.01
CA MET A 420 -31.27 4.05 11.64
C MET A 420 -30.50 2.80 11.24
N ALA A 421 -29.30 2.62 11.78
CA ALA A 421 -28.43 1.51 11.42
C ALA A 421 -28.90 0.23 12.12
N PRO A 422 -29.09 -0.88 11.38
CA PRO A 422 -29.46 -2.16 11.99
C PRO A 422 -28.39 -2.69 12.95
N ASP A 423 -27.14 -2.23 12.78
CA ASP A 423 -25.97 -2.56 13.57
C ASP A 423 -26.25 -2.52 15.09
N PHE A 424 -26.89 -1.45 15.60
CA PHE A 424 -27.12 -1.27 17.04
C PHE A 424 -28.22 -2.18 17.61
N LYS A 425 -29.11 -2.71 16.76
CA LYS A 425 -30.11 -3.71 17.17
C LYS A 425 -29.49 -5.09 17.26
N THR A 426 -28.51 -5.37 16.40
CA THR A 426 -27.84 -6.67 16.31
C THR A 426 -26.67 -6.76 17.30
N ILE A 427 -25.89 -5.70 17.43
CA ILE A 427 -24.66 -5.64 18.23
C ILE A 427 -24.80 -4.50 19.25
N GLN A 428 -25.19 -4.83 20.49
CA GLN A 428 -25.45 -3.83 21.54
C GLN A 428 -24.19 -3.07 21.99
N ASN A 429 -23.02 -3.71 21.94
CA ASN A 429 -21.74 -3.14 22.38
C ASN A 429 -20.70 -3.29 21.26
N GLY A 430 -20.99 -2.72 20.08
CA GLY A 430 -20.10 -2.77 18.91
C GLY A 430 -19.39 -1.45 18.63
N PHE A 431 -19.69 -0.39 19.38
CA PHE A 431 -19.16 0.95 19.16
C PHE A 431 -17.97 1.26 20.06
N SER A 432 -17.04 2.08 19.57
CA SER A 432 -15.84 2.43 20.32
C SER A 432 -16.14 3.28 21.55
N LEU A 433 -15.36 3.06 22.61
CA LEU A 433 -15.27 3.98 23.75
C LEU A 433 -13.82 4.44 23.97
N PRO A 434 -13.51 5.74 24.19
CA PRO A 434 -14.41 6.86 24.37
C PRO A 434 -15.32 7.06 23.18
N LEU A 435 -16.51 7.63 23.41
CA LEU A 435 -17.49 7.73 22.34
C LEU A 435 -16.95 8.65 21.25
N ILE A 436 -16.77 8.12 20.05
CA ILE A 436 -16.32 8.89 18.90
C ILE A 436 -17.52 9.14 18.01
N LYS A 437 -17.86 10.42 17.86
CA LYS A 437 -19.02 10.86 17.09
C LYS A 437 -18.61 11.61 15.84
N ARG A 438 -19.45 11.51 14.82
CA ARG A 438 -19.43 12.39 13.65
C ARG A 438 -20.86 12.80 13.39
N GLY A 439 -21.25 14.03 13.72
CA GLY A 439 -22.67 14.40 13.77
C GLY A 439 -23.46 13.45 14.69
N GLU A 440 -24.60 12.96 14.22
CA GLU A 440 -25.43 11.98 14.97
C GLU A 440 -24.96 10.52 14.83
N GLY A 441 -23.87 10.27 14.09
CA GLY A 441 -23.29 8.94 13.96
C GLY A 441 -22.30 8.63 15.07
N VAL A 442 -22.23 7.36 15.43
CA VAL A 442 -21.29 6.80 16.39
C VAL A 442 -20.34 5.86 15.65
N ALA A 443 -19.06 5.93 15.99
CA ALA A 443 -18.04 5.06 15.42
C ALA A 443 -18.13 3.62 15.95
N MET A 444 -18.16 2.67 15.02
CA MET A 444 -18.10 1.25 15.31
C MET A 444 -16.66 0.75 15.44
N SER A 445 -16.41 -0.20 16.34
CA SER A 445 -15.07 -0.70 16.62
C SER A 445 -14.74 -1.97 15.86
N PHE A 446 -13.66 -1.93 15.08
CA PHE A 446 -13.05 -3.14 14.52
C PHE A 446 -12.34 -4.00 15.58
N ALA A 447 -12.09 -3.49 16.79
CA ALA A 447 -11.60 -4.27 17.92
C ALA A 447 -12.74 -4.90 18.75
N SER A 448 -13.92 -5.05 18.14
CA SER A 448 -15.10 -5.70 18.72
C SER A 448 -15.66 -6.73 17.74
N THR A 449 -16.68 -7.48 18.15
CA THR A 449 -17.42 -8.41 17.27
C THR A 449 -18.11 -7.72 16.09
N TRP A 450 -18.20 -6.38 16.08
CA TRP A 450 -18.75 -5.65 14.94
C TRP A 450 -17.94 -5.88 13.65
N ARG A 451 -16.64 -6.20 13.71
CA ARG A 451 -15.84 -6.50 12.49
C ARG A 451 -16.43 -7.63 11.65
N HIS A 452 -16.93 -8.68 12.29
CA HIS A 452 -17.56 -9.82 11.63
C HIS A 452 -18.92 -9.44 11.05
N TYR A 453 -19.72 -8.69 11.82
CA TYR A 453 -20.98 -8.14 11.33
C TYR A 453 -20.78 -7.22 10.12
N TYR A 454 -19.72 -6.40 10.12
CA TYR A 454 -19.35 -5.56 8.98
C TYR A 454 -19.05 -6.42 7.76
N ALA A 455 -18.21 -7.47 7.88
CA ALA A 455 -17.90 -8.38 6.79
C ALA A 455 -19.16 -9.05 6.20
N ASP A 456 -20.02 -9.61 7.07
CA ASP A 456 -21.30 -10.21 6.67
C ASP A 456 -22.22 -9.19 5.98
N ASN A 457 -22.18 -7.93 6.42
CA ASN A 457 -23.00 -6.89 5.81
C ASN A 457 -22.51 -6.50 4.41
N ILE A 458 -21.20 -6.50 4.16
CA ILE A 458 -20.64 -6.31 2.81
C ILE A 458 -21.07 -7.47 1.89
N ILE A 459 -20.98 -8.71 2.38
CA ILE A 459 -21.43 -9.91 1.65
C ILE A 459 -22.93 -9.83 1.34
N TYR A 460 -23.74 -9.42 2.31
CA TYR A 460 -25.17 -9.22 2.10
C TYR A 460 -25.46 -8.18 1.00
N LEU A 461 -24.76 -7.04 1.00
CA LEU A 461 -24.93 -6.00 -0.03
C LEU A 461 -24.54 -6.51 -1.42
N HIS A 462 -23.49 -7.33 -1.50
CA HIS A 462 -23.11 -8.03 -2.72
C HIS A 462 -24.22 -8.98 -3.18
N ASP A 463 -24.66 -9.92 -2.34
CA ASP A 463 -25.69 -10.91 -2.71
C ASP A 463 -27.02 -10.26 -3.10
N ARG A 464 -27.40 -9.19 -2.39
CA ARG A 464 -28.70 -8.55 -2.57
C ARG A 464 -28.77 -7.64 -3.79
N TYR A 465 -27.68 -6.92 -4.08
CA TYR A 465 -27.66 -5.84 -5.07
C TYR A 465 -26.62 -6.02 -6.18
N GLY A 466 -25.77 -7.05 -6.12
CA GLY A 466 -24.69 -7.27 -7.09
C GLY A 466 -23.54 -6.27 -6.96
N ALA A 467 -23.39 -5.60 -5.81
CA ALA A 467 -22.27 -4.70 -5.58
C ALA A 467 -20.96 -5.50 -5.49
N SER A 468 -19.98 -5.22 -6.35
CA SER A 468 -18.73 -5.97 -6.44
C SER A 468 -17.50 -5.14 -6.06
N TYR A 469 -17.68 -3.86 -5.75
CA TYR A 469 -16.61 -2.95 -5.35
C TYR A 469 -17.03 -2.18 -4.11
N PHE A 470 -16.23 -2.18 -3.05
CA PHE A 470 -16.56 -1.45 -1.82
C PHE A 470 -15.41 -0.55 -1.41
N LYS A 471 -15.75 0.71 -1.12
CA LYS A 471 -14.81 1.73 -0.64
C LYS A 471 -15.09 2.01 0.82
N GLN A 472 -14.26 1.49 1.71
CA GLN A 472 -14.37 1.69 3.15
C GLN A 472 -13.61 2.95 3.59
N ASP A 473 -14.33 3.86 4.23
CA ASP A 473 -13.86 5.23 4.47
C ASP A 473 -14.16 5.73 5.90
N LEU A 474 -13.47 6.81 6.28
CA LEU A 474 -13.48 7.49 7.58
C LEU A 474 -12.96 6.63 8.74
N THR A 475 -12.17 7.23 9.63
CA THR A 475 -11.58 6.48 10.76
C THR A 475 -12.13 6.86 12.11
N ASN A 476 -12.18 5.86 12.98
CA ASN A 476 -12.20 5.99 14.43
C ASN A 476 -10.95 5.40 15.09
N ILE A 477 -10.22 4.53 14.38
CA ILE A 477 -9.10 3.74 14.91
C ILE A 477 -8.05 4.64 15.58
N LYS A 478 -7.68 5.76 14.98
CA LYS A 478 -6.63 6.66 15.52
C LYS A 478 -6.94 7.29 16.87
N PHE A 479 -8.21 7.27 17.28
CA PHE A 479 -8.67 7.82 18.56
C PHE A 479 -8.68 6.77 19.67
N GLY A 480 -8.56 5.50 19.28
CA GLY A 480 -8.54 4.35 20.16
C GLY A 480 -9.91 3.91 20.65
N ASP A 481 -9.92 2.70 21.20
CA ASP A 481 -11.09 2.02 21.72
C ASP A 481 -10.70 1.17 22.93
N ILE A 482 -11.32 1.42 24.07
CA ILE A 482 -11.17 0.68 25.32
C ILE A 482 -12.53 0.41 25.95
N ALA A 483 -13.57 0.20 25.13
CA ALA A 483 -14.86 -0.20 25.66
C ALA A 483 -14.75 -1.52 26.42
N PHE A 484 -15.46 -1.62 27.54
CA PHE A 484 -15.54 -2.85 28.31
C PHE A 484 -16.11 -3.97 27.42
N GLY A 485 -15.45 -5.13 27.40
CA GLY A 485 -15.84 -6.29 26.59
C GLY A 485 -15.28 -6.29 25.16
N HIS A 486 -14.55 -5.26 24.73
CA HIS A 486 -13.81 -5.28 23.48
C HIS A 486 -12.42 -5.91 23.66
N ASP A 487 -11.74 -6.21 22.56
CA ASP A 487 -10.44 -6.88 22.57
C ASP A 487 -9.32 -6.03 23.21
N SER A 488 -9.51 -4.71 23.23
CA SER A 488 -8.54 -3.70 23.62
C SER A 488 -8.52 -3.45 25.12
N ARG A 489 -7.33 -3.37 25.71
CA ARG A 489 -7.17 -3.13 27.16
C ARG A 489 -6.52 -1.79 27.46
N THR A 490 -5.86 -1.16 26.49
CA THR A 490 -5.41 0.23 26.61
C THR A 490 -5.66 1.00 25.31
N GLN A 491 -5.64 2.33 25.40
CA GLN A 491 -5.91 3.17 24.24
C GLN A 491 -4.87 3.00 23.14
N LYS A 492 -3.58 2.85 23.47
CA LYS A 492 -2.54 2.62 22.46
C LYS A 492 -2.59 1.20 21.89
N GLU A 493 -2.84 0.18 22.72
CA GLU A 493 -3.02 -1.20 22.24
C GLU A 493 -4.17 -1.28 21.22
N SER A 494 -5.24 -0.52 21.48
CA SER A 494 -6.41 -0.50 20.61
C SER A 494 -6.14 -0.03 19.18
N LEU A 495 -5.08 0.77 18.97
CA LEU A 495 -4.73 1.25 17.63
C LEU A 495 -4.32 0.07 16.74
N LEU A 496 -3.44 -0.80 17.26
CA LEU A 496 -3.02 -2.00 16.53
C LEU A 496 -4.14 -3.04 16.44
N ARG A 497 -4.94 -3.22 17.50
CA ARG A 497 -6.10 -4.14 17.44
C ARG A 497 -7.15 -3.69 16.44
N GLY A 498 -7.46 -2.40 16.39
CA GLY A 498 -8.40 -1.83 15.44
C GLY A 498 -7.91 -1.99 13.99
N LEU A 499 -6.62 -1.76 13.73
CA LEU A 499 -6.03 -2.01 12.41
C LEU A 499 -6.05 -3.50 12.04
N ARG A 500 -5.67 -4.39 12.96
CA ARG A 500 -5.74 -5.84 12.74
C ARG A 500 -7.17 -6.29 12.46
N GLY A 501 -8.15 -5.82 13.23
CA GLY A 501 -9.56 -6.18 13.02
C GLY A 501 -10.15 -5.60 11.72
N LEU A 502 -9.71 -4.41 11.30
CA LEU A 502 -10.07 -3.85 9.99
C LEU A 502 -9.54 -4.76 8.87
N LEU A 503 -8.25 -5.09 8.91
CA LEU A 503 -7.61 -5.92 7.88
C LEU A 503 -8.17 -7.35 7.86
N GLU A 504 -8.41 -7.95 9.04
CA GLU A 504 -9.07 -9.25 9.19
C GLU A 504 -10.46 -9.25 8.56
N SER A 505 -11.26 -8.18 8.74
CA SER A 505 -12.58 -8.10 8.10
C SER A 505 -12.50 -8.03 6.57
N MET A 506 -11.42 -7.48 5.99
CA MET A 506 -11.20 -7.52 4.54
C MET A 506 -10.89 -8.94 4.07
N ASP A 507 -10.11 -9.69 4.87
CA ASP A 507 -9.83 -11.09 4.61
C ASP A 507 -11.12 -11.92 4.69
N GLU A 508 -11.96 -11.73 5.71
CA GLU A 508 -13.25 -12.44 5.85
C GLU A 508 -14.16 -12.23 4.63
N VAL A 509 -14.28 -10.99 4.15
CA VAL A 509 -15.01 -10.68 2.91
C VAL A 509 -14.39 -11.41 1.72
N SER A 510 -13.07 -11.30 1.56
CA SER A 510 -12.35 -11.88 0.42
C SER A 510 -12.41 -13.41 0.38
N HIS A 511 -12.37 -14.07 1.53
CA HIS A 511 -12.49 -15.53 1.62
C HIS A 511 -13.91 -16.00 1.32
N SER A 512 -14.92 -15.22 1.75
CA SER A 512 -16.33 -15.60 1.58
C SER A 512 -16.86 -15.28 0.19
N SER A 513 -16.42 -14.17 -0.41
CA SER A 513 -16.76 -13.78 -1.78
C SER A 513 -15.54 -13.18 -2.49
N PRO A 514 -14.75 -14.01 -3.21
CA PRO A 514 -13.56 -13.57 -3.96
C PRO A 514 -13.86 -12.58 -5.08
N ASP A 515 -15.12 -12.48 -5.53
CA ASP A 515 -15.58 -11.55 -6.56
C ASP A 515 -15.72 -10.11 -6.03
N ILE A 516 -15.67 -9.91 -4.70
CA ILE A 516 -15.69 -8.60 -4.08
C ILE A 516 -14.28 -7.99 -4.07
N SER A 517 -14.16 -6.81 -4.68
CA SER A 517 -12.98 -5.96 -4.55
C SER A 517 -13.15 -4.97 -3.40
N MET A 518 -12.31 -5.13 -2.38
CA MET A 518 -12.23 -4.20 -1.26
C MET A 518 -11.19 -3.11 -1.53
N GLU A 519 -11.59 -1.86 -1.32
CA GLU A 519 -10.74 -0.68 -1.24
C GLU A 519 -10.80 -0.08 0.17
N ILE A 520 -9.62 0.16 0.75
CA ILE A 520 -9.44 0.94 1.98
C ILE A 520 -8.91 2.33 1.62
N THR A 521 -9.49 3.37 2.19
CA THR A 521 -8.97 4.74 2.04
C THR A 521 -7.92 5.06 3.08
N HIS A 522 -7.06 6.02 2.76
CA HIS A 522 -6.19 6.67 3.72
C HIS A 522 -6.92 7.17 4.96
N GLU A 523 -8.21 7.53 4.83
CA GLU A 523 -9.01 8.01 5.93
C GLU A 523 -9.23 6.97 6.99
N ILE A 524 -9.91 5.87 6.67
CA ILE A 524 -10.15 4.78 7.63
C ILE A 524 -8.84 4.25 8.22
N TYR A 525 -7.78 4.21 7.41
CA TYR A 525 -6.52 3.59 7.79
C TYR A 525 -5.72 4.41 8.81
N TRP A 526 -5.93 5.73 8.88
CA TRP A 526 -5.36 6.52 9.98
C TRP A 526 -6.02 7.86 10.26
N GLY A 527 -6.49 8.62 9.27
CA GLY A 527 -6.99 9.97 9.52
C GLY A 527 -7.35 10.74 8.27
N THR A 528 -7.85 11.96 8.43
CA THR A 528 -8.30 12.78 7.30
C THR A 528 -7.62 14.16 7.33
N PRO A 529 -6.61 14.43 6.46
CA PRO A 529 -5.97 13.48 5.54
C PRO A 529 -5.25 12.35 6.27
N GLY A 530 -5.05 11.25 5.54
CA GLY A 530 -4.58 9.98 6.08
C GLY A 530 -3.16 9.67 5.68
N VAL A 531 -2.71 8.45 5.98
CA VAL A 531 -1.35 8.01 5.70
C VAL A 531 -1.23 7.45 4.28
N PRO A 532 -0.02 7.39 3.69
CA PRO A 532 0.21 6.71 2.43
C PRO A 532 0.08 5.19 2.57
N CYS A 533 -0.07 4.51 1.43
CA CYS A 533 -0.15 3.06 1.34
C CYS A 533 1.11 2.36 1.89
N ASP A 534 0.95 1.18 2.47
CA ASP A 534 2.05 0.35 2.97
C ASP A 534 1.89 -1.13 2.62
N LEU A 535 2.91 -1.92 2.96
CA LEU A 535 2.94 -3.36 2.74
C LEU A 535 1.84 -4.10 3.51
N ALA A 536 1.49 -3.62 4.71
CA ALA A 536 0.54 -4.31 5.57
C ALA A 536 -0.84 -4.33 4.90
N VAL A 537 -1.36 -3.17 4.49
CA VAL A 537 -2.71 -3.09 3.91
C VAL A 537 -2.84 -3.86 2.61
N LEU A 538 -1.80 -3.87 1.75
CA LEU A 538 -1.83 -4.55 0.45
C LEU A 538 -1.80 -6.09 0.53
N LYS A 539 -1.63 -6.67 1.73
CA LYS A 539 -1.85 -8.11 1.95
C LYS A 539 -3.33 -8.46 2.00
N HIS A 540 -4.20 -7.48 2.28
CA HIS A 540 -5.59 -7.71 2.64
C HIS A 540 -6.59 -7.09 1.64
N VAL A 541 -6.17 -6.08 0.87
CA VAL A 541 -7.07 -5.34 -0.06
C VAL A 541 -6.61 -5.42 -1.52
N ASN A 542 -7.56 -5.18 -2.43
CA ASN A 542 -7.30 -5.12 -3.86
C ASN A 542 -6.77 -3.73 -4.27
N SER A 543 -7.30 -2.68 -3.63
CA SER A 543 -6.96 -1.28 -3.91
C SER A 543 -6.80 -0.49 -2.61
N TYR A 544 -5.94 0.52 -2.64
CA TYR A 544 -5.78 1.49 -1.57
C TYR A 544 -5.84 2.91 -2.13
N HIS A 545 -6.78 3.69 -1.63
CA HIS A 545 -6.94 5.09 -2.01
C HIS A 545 -5.98 5.98 -1.19
N ILE A 546 -4.95 6.51 -1.85
CA ILE A 546 -3.88 7.32 -1.25
C ILE A 546 -4.24 8.80 -1.11
N PRO A 547 -3.68 9.52 -0.12
CA PRO A 547 -3.89 10.95 0.03
C PRO A 547 -3.00 11.76 -0.94
N PRO A 548 -3.27 13.07 -1.11
CA PRO A 548 -4.56 13.71 -0.85
C PRO A 548 -5.55 13.43 -2.01
N ASN A 549 -6.84 13.65 -1.78
CA ASN A 549 -7.79 13.73 -2.89
C ASN A 549 -7.43 14.90 -3.83
N ASP A 550 -7.26 14.63 -5.13
CA ASP A 550 -7.09 15.69 -6.13
C ASP A 550 -8.45 16.14 -6.69
N TYR A 551 -8.73 17.44 -6.63
CA TYR A 551 -9.91 18.04 -7.25
C TYR A 551 -9.52 18.99 -8.39
N SER A 552 -8.28 18.91 -8.88
CA SER A 552 -7.76 19.78 -9.92
C SER A 552 -8.60 19.65 -11.19
N GLY A 553 -9.27 20.75 -11.54
CA GLY A 553 -10.13 20.81 -12.73
C GLY A 553 -11.58 20.36 -12.50
N SER A 554 -11.98 20.02 -11.26
CA SER A 554 -13.36 19.60 -10.95
C SER A 554 -14.39 20.74 -10.92
N GLY A 555 -13.98 22.00 -11.11
CA GLY A 555 -14.89 23.16 -11.05
C GLY A 555 -15.45 23.41 -9.65
N ASN A 556 -16.76 23.70 -9.55
CA ASN A 556 -17.44 23.83 -8.25
C ASN A 556 -17.82 22.44 -7.72
N ARG A 557 -17.21 22.04 -6.60
CA ARG A 557 -17.45 20.73 -5.97
C ARG A 557 -18.89 20.56 -5.52
N SER A 558 -19.39 19.32 -5.65
CA SER A 558 -20.73 18.89 -5.24
C SER A 558 -21.84 19.73 -5.88
N GLN A 559 -21.58 20.31 -7.05
CA GLN A 559 -22.54 21.03 -7.86
C GLN A 559 -22.43 20.55 -9.30
N ARG A 560 -23.58 20.29 -9.92
CA ARG A 560 -23.63 20.08 -11.36
C ARG A 560 -23.21 21.34 -12.10
N LEU A 561 -22.67 21.14 -13.29
CA LEU A 561 -22.41 22.25 -14.20
C LEU A 561 -23.73 22.96 -14.52
N ASN A 562 -23.74 24.28 -14.41
CA ASN A 562 -24.90 25.12 -14.74
C ASN A 562 -24.46 26.55 -15.12
N ASP A 563 -25.40 27.34 -15.63
CA ASP A 563 -25.16 28.67 -16.19
C ASP A 563 -24.59 29.70 -15.20
N SER A 564 -24.64 29.43 -13.89
CA SER A 564 -24.05 30.32 -12.88
C SER A 564 -22.52 30.19 -12.76
N TRP A 565 -21.93 29.15 -13.35
CA TRP A 565 -20.49 28.93 -13.30
C TRP A 565 -19.74 30.02 -14.08
N LYS A 566 -18.76 30.66 -13.43
CA LYS A 566 -17.98 31.78 -14.00
C LYS A 566 -16.50 31.48 -14.19
N PHE A 567 -16.16 30.23 -14.53
CA PHE A 567 -14.77 29.84 -14.75
C PHE A 567 -14.21 30.41 -16.06
N ASN A 568 -12.90 30.59 -16.11
CA ASN A 568 -12.19 30.73 -17.38
C ASN A 568 -11.81 29.30 -17.88
N SER A 569 -12.14 28.97 -19.13
CA SER A 569 -11.96 27.63 -19.70
C SER A 569 -10.48 27.22 -19.75
N ASP A 570 -9.58 28.13 -20.12
CA ASP A 570 -8.14 27.88 -20.17
C ASP A 570 -7.57 27.64 -18.77
N SER A 571 -7.99 28.41 -17.77
CA SER A 571 -7.60 28.18 -16.38
C SER A 571 -8.08 26.82 -15.88
N LEU A 572 -9.29 26.39 -16.26
CA LEU A 572 -9.78 25.05 -15.88
C LEU A 572 -8.97 23.95 -16.60
N ARG A 573 -8.63 24.15 -17.87
CA ARG A 573 -7.75 23.27 -18.65
C ARG A 573 -6.37 23.13 -17.99
N GLU A 574 -5.75 24.22 -17.55
CA GLU A 574 -4.47 24.18 -16.85
C GLU A 574 -4.55 23.37 -15.55
N ARG A 575 -5.66 23.49 -14.80
CA ARG A 575 -5.89 22.67 -13.60
C ARG A 575 -6.04 21.19 -13.94
N LEU A 576 -6.76 20.84 -15.01
CA LEU A 576 -6.85 19.45 -15.47
C LEU A 576 -5.46 18.86 -15.80
N ILE A 577 -4.62 19.63 -16.48
CA ILE A 577 -3.22 19.24 -16.79
C ILE A 577 -2.39 19.12 -15.51
N LYS A 578 -2.56 20.03 -14.54
CA LYS A 578 -1.88 19.96 -13.24
C LYS A 578 -2.23 18.67 -12.48
N GLY A 579 -3.50 18.26 -12.49
CA GLY A 579 -3.94 16.99 -11.88
C GLY A 579 -3.23 15.78 -12.49
N CYS A 580 -3.00 15.79 -13.81
CA CYS A 580 -2.22 14.75 -14.49
C CYS A 580 -0.78 14.63 -13.93
N PHE A 581 -0.11 15.75 -13.67
CA PHE A 581 1.22 15.73 -13.07
C PHE A 581 1.23 15.28 -11.62
N ASN A 582 0.25 15.72 -10.83
CA ASN A 582 0.10 15.27 -9.46
C ASN A 582 -0.06 13.75 -9.38
N ALA A 583 -0.91 13.16 -10.23
CA ALA A 583 -1.08 11.71 -10.31
C ALA A 583 0.24 10.98 -10.55
N ARG A 584 1.01 11.38 -11.58
CA ARG A 584 2.30 10.73 -11.88
C ARG A 584 3.31 10.85 -10.74
N LYS A 585 3.35 12.00 -10.04
CA LYS A 585 4.20 12.14 -8.84
C LYS A 585 3.77 11.19 -7.73
N SER A 586 2.47 11.12 -7.44
CA SER A 586 1.92 10.29 -6.37
C SER A 586 2.17 8.80 -6.65
N PHE A 587 1.92 8.32 -7.87
CA PHE A 587 2.23 6.94 -8.27
C PHE A 587 3.72 6.64 -8.17
N TYR A 588 4.58 7.51 -8.71
CA TYR A 588 6.03 7.30 -8.67
C TYR A 588 6.62 7.31 -7.25
N ALA A 589 6.03 8.08 -6.34
CA ALA A 589 6.42 8.06 -4.94
C ALA A 589 6.14 6.70 -4.27
N HIS A 590 5.23 5.89 -4.81
CA HIS A 590 4.89 4.53 -4.36
C HIS A 590 5.49 3.43 -5.26
N ARG A 591 6.47 3.72 -6.12
CA ARG A 591 7.02 2.81 -7.15
C ARG A 591 7.56 1.46 -6.69
N SER A 592 7.73 1.25 -5.38
CA SER A 592 8.09 -0.07 -4.82
C SER A 592 6.90 -0.95 -4.44
N LEU A 593 5.68 -0.40 -4.48
CA LEU A 593 4.45 -1.14 -4.31
C LEU A 593 3.86 -1.50 -5.69
N PRO A 594 3.00 -2.53 -5.76
CA PRO A 594 2.15 -2.78 -6.92
C PRO A 594 1.27 -1.56 -7.27
N LEU A 595 1.68 -0.76 -8.26
CA LEU A 595 0.98 0.47 -8.60
C LEU A 595 -0.45 0.25 -9.12
N GLN A 596 -0.80 -0.96 -9.56
CA GLN A 596 -2.18 -1.30 -9.90
C GLN A 596 -3.12 -1.31 -8.70
N SER A 597 -2.60 -1.50 -7.49
CA SER A 597 -3.36 -1.48 -6.24
C SER A 597 -3.40 -0.10 -5.59
N ILE A 598 -2.84 0.92 -6.24
CA ILE A 598 -2.83 2.29 -5.74
C ILE A 598 -3.91 3.08 -6.50
N GLU A 599 -4.81 3.72 -5.76
CA GLU A 599 -5.83 4.60 -6.31
C GLU A 599 -5.51 6.05 -5.91
N TYR A 600 -5.27 6.91 -6.90
CA TYR A 600 -5.10 8.34 -6.71
C TYR A 600 -6.34 9.07 -7.21
N TYR A 601 -7.08 9.69 -6.29
CA TYR A 601 -8.35 10.29 -6.63
C TYR A 601 -8.21 11.52 -7.52
N GLY A 602 -8.98 11.50 -8.62
CA GLY A 602 -9.56 12.72 -9.19
C GLY A 602 -9.24 13.07 -10.64
N ALA A 603 -9.14 12.11 -11.57
CA ALA A 603 -9.12 12.46 -12.99
C ALA A 603 -10.48 13.09 -13.37
N ALA A 604 -10.54 14.42 -13.38
CA ALA A 604 -11.80 15.15 -13.53
C ALA A 604 -12.37 15.01 -14.96
N MET A 605 -13.54 14.37 -15.07
CA MET A 605 -14.36 14.25 -16.29
C MET A 605 -15.42 15.35 -16.29
N LEU A 606 -15.00 16.58 -16.55
CA LEU A 606 -15.89 17.74 -16.65
C LEU A 606 -15.42 18.66 -17.77
N ASN A 607 -16.34 19.01 -18.67
CA ASN A 607 -16.07 19.96 -19.74
C ASN A 607 -16.85 21.26 -19.53
N PHE A 608 -16.12 22.36 -19.31
CA PHE A 608 -16.67 23.71 -19.25
C PHE A 608 -16.12 24.52 -20.42
N ASN A 609 -16.97 24.82 -21.40
CA ASN A 609 -16.62 25.63 -22.56
C ASN A 609 -15.31 25.18 -23.26
N GLY A 610 -15.15 23.86 -23.45
CA GLY A 610 -13.98 23.28 -24.12
C GLY A 610 -12.73 23.14 -23.24
N SER A 611 -12.86 23.25 -21.90
CA SER A 611 -11.74 23.04 -20.98
C SER A 611 -11.14 21.64 -21.08
N LEU A 612 -11.98 20.63 -21.35
CA LEU A 612 -11.59 19.23 -21.49
C LEU A 612 -11.52 18.87 -22.97
N SER A 613 -10.36 19.11 -23.59
CA SER A 613 -10.11 18.71 -24.99
C SER A 613 -9.69 17.23 -25.08
N PRO A 614 -9.76 16.61 -26.28
CA PRO A 614 -9.26 15.25 -26.50
C PRO A 614 -7.81 15.04 -26.05
N GLU A 615 -6.95 16.05 -26.20
CA GLU A 615 -5.56 16.02 -25.75
C GLU A 615 -5.47 15.96 -24.22
N VAL A 616 -6.32 16.69 -23.51
CA VAL A 616 -6.37 16.63 -22.04
C VAL A 616 -6.87 15.25 -21.58
N GLN A 617 -7.88 14.69 -22.24
CA GLN A 617 -8.40 13.35 -21.92
C GLN A 617 -7.33 12.26 -22.11
N LYS A 618 -6.63 12.28 -23.25
CA LYS A 618 -5.50 11.38 -23.51
C LYS A 618 -4.40 11.56 -22.46
N ARG A 619 -4.13 12.81 -22.02
CA ARG A 619 -3.14 13.08 -20.96
C ARG A 619 -3.56 12.52 -19.61
N GLN A 620 -4.83 12.64 -19.24
CA GLN A 620 -5.39 12.04 -18.02
C GLN A 620 -5.23 10.51 -18.07
N VAL A 621 -5.67 9.87 -19.15
CA VAL A 621 -5.56 8.42 -19.32
C VAL A 621 -4.09 7.96 -19.23
N CYS A 622 -3.18 8.61 -19.96
CA CYS A 622 -1.76 8.31 -19.87
C CYS A 622 -1.21 8.50 -18.45
N SER A 623 -1.60 9.56 -17.75
CA SER A 623 -1.04 9.87 -16.43
C SER A 623 -1.49 8.89 -15.35
N TRP A 624 -2.76 8.46 -15.37
CA TRP A 624 -3.24 7.42 -14.47
C TRP A 624 -2.74 6.01 -14.85
N LEU A 625 -2.43 5.77 -16.12
CA LEU A 625 -1.81 4.51 -16.56
C LEU A 625 -0.42 4.25 -15.95
N MET A 626 0.17 5.18 -15.18
CA MET A 626 1.33 4.86 -14.35
C MET A 626 1.00 3.77 -13.32
N GLY A 627 -0.15 3.85 -12.67
CA GLY A 627 -0.80 2.72 -12.01
C GLY A 627 -1.73 2.01 -13.00
N VAL A 628 -3.03 2.09 -12.72
CA VAL A 628 -4.12 1.77 -13.65
C VAL A 628 -5.04 2.99 -13.76
N PRO A 629 -5.87 3.12 -14.82
CA PRO A 629 -6.86 4.20 -14.93
C PRO A 629 -8.00 4.04 -13.91
N SER A 630 -7.64 4.01 -12.61
CA SER A 630 -8.46 3.59 -11.49
C SER A 630 -9.71 4.44 -11.38
N VAL A 631 -9.59 5.70 -10.98
CA VAL A 631 -10.76 6.55 -10.69
C VAL A 631 -10.79 7.85 -11.47
N PHE A 632 -11.95 8.11 -12.06
CA PHE A 632 -12.37 9.36 -12.66
C PHE A 632 -13.58 9.90 -11.90
N ALA A 633 -13.80 11.21 -11.95
CA ALA A 633 -14.94 11.83 -11.27
C ALA A 633 -15.35 13.14 -11.95
N GLY A 634 -16.61 13.54 -11.87
CA GLY A 634 -17.09 14.80 -12.48
C GLY A 634 -18.46 14.65 -13.14
N ASP A 635 -18.99 15.74 -13.67
CA ASP A 635 -20.31 15.78 -14.30
C ASP A 635 -20.25 15.20 -15.73
N LEU A 636 -20.62 13.93 -15.90
CA LEU A 636 -20.58 13.29 -17.21
C LEU A 636 -21.55 13.94 -18.21
N ALA A 637 -22.64 14.58 -17.74
CA ALA A 637 -23.57 15.30 -18.60
C ALA A 637 -22.95 16.55 -19.25
N SER A 638 -21.80 17.02 -18.75
CA SER A 638 -21.06 18.12 -19.38
C SER A 638 -20.25 17.67 -20.60
N LEU A 639 -20.05 16.37 -20.79
CA LEU A 639 -19.21 15.84 -21.86
C LEU A 639 -19.90 16.00 -23.23
N THR A 640 -19.12 16.39 -24.23
CA THR A 640 -19.56 16.33 -25.63
C THR A 640 -19.48 14.90 -26.15
N GLU A 641 -20.14 14.60 -27.27
CA GLU A 641 -19.99 13.31 -27.95
C GLU A 641 -18.53 13.01 -28.31
N GLU A 642 -17.75 14.03 -28.72
CA GLU A 642 -16.32 13.88 -28.96
C GLU A 642 -15.56 13.48 -27.69
N ASN A 643 -15.92 14.04 -26.52
CA ASN A 643 -15.32 13.63 -25.27
C ASN A 643 -15.64 12.16 -24.95
N ILE A 644 -16.91 11.75 -25.08
CA ILE A 644 -17.36 10.38 -24.81
C ILE A 644 -16.61 9.39 -25.72
N GLU A 645 -16.57 9.66 -27.03
CA GLU A 645 -15.84 8.84 -27.98
C GLU A 645 -14.34 8.77 -27.70
N THR A 646 -13.73 9.89 -27.30
CA THR A 646 -12.29 9.93 -27.01
C THR A 646 -11.95 9.04 -25.82
N TYR A 647 -12.74 9.11 -24.74
CA TYR A 647 -12.56 8.20 -23.60
C TYR A 647 -12.77 6.75 -24.01
N LYS A 648 -13.83 6.44 -24.76
CA LYS A 648 -14.10 5.08 -25.24
C LYS A 648 -12.92 4.50 -26.02
N LYS A 649 -12.40 5.26 -26.99
CA LYS A 649 -11.23 4.86 -27.79
C LYS A 649 -9.99 4.62 -26.92
N CYS A 650 -9.77 5.48 -25.92
CA CYS A 650 -8.65 5.32 -25.00
C CYS A 650 -8.81 4.08 -24.11
N PHE A 651 -9.99 3.87 -23.53
CA PHE A 651 -10.23 2.72 -22.64
C PHE A 651 -10.23 1.40 -23.39
N ASP A 652 -10.79 1.33 -24.60
CA ASP A 652 -10.70 0.15 -25.47
C ASP A 652 -9.26 -0.19 -25.84
N LEU A 653 -8.44 0.84 -26.11
CA LEU A 653 -7.02 0.66 -26.36
C LEU A 653 -6.34 0.04 -25.13
N LEU A 654 -6.61 0.54 -23.93
CA LEU A 654 -6.00 0.01 -22.71
C LEU A 654 -6.49 -1.40 -22.38
N GLU A 655 -7.79 -1.68 -22.55
CA GLU A 655 -8.36 -3.02 -22.38
C GLU A 655 -7.69 -4.01 -23.35
N ARG A 656 -7.56 -3.65 -24.63
CA ARG A 656 -6.86 -4.48 -25.63
C ARG A 656 -5.41 -4.74 -25.25
N LEU A 657 -4.66 -3.69 -24.87
CA LEU A 657 -3.27 -3.82 -24.48
C LEU A 657 -3.12 -4.66 -23.21
N ASN A 658 -4.03 -4.51 -22.25
CA ASN A 658 -4.01 -5.28 -21.01
C ASN A 658 -4.33 -6.74 -21.26
N ASN A 659 -5.36 -7.04 -22.05
CA ASN A 659 -5.71 -8.42 -22.40
C ASN A 659 -4.59 -9.14 -23.16
N LYS A 660 -3.78 -8.40 -23.91
CA LYS A 660 -2.72 -8.96 -24.74
C LYS A 660 -1.36 -9.07 -24.03
N TYR A 661 -1.04 -8.09 -23.17
CA TYR A 661 0.31 -7.95 -22.59
C TYR A 661 0.31 -7.75 -21.07
N HIS A 662 -0.86 -7.78 -20.42
CA HIS A 662 -1.00 -7.55 -18.98
C HIS A 662 -0.40 -6.21 -18.52
N ILE A 663 -0.62 -5.14 -19.30
CA ILE A 663 0.02 -3.84 -19.05
C ILE A 663 -0.29 -3.26 -17.66
N TYR A 664 -1.42 -3.61 -17.03
CA TYR A 664 -1.75 -3.10 -15.70
C TYR A 664 -0.83 -3.64 -14.60
N GLU A 665 -0.34 -4.88 -14.74
CA GLU A 665 0.52 -5.52 -13.76
C GLU A 665 2.00 -5.09 -13.90
N ASN A 666 2.33 -4.35 -14.94
CA ASN A 666 3.69 -3.99 -15.30
C ASN A 666 3.96 -2.50 -15.02
N PHE A 667 5.17 -2.19 -14.59
CA PHE A 667 5.64 -0.81 -14.44
C PHE A 667 7.16 -0.81 -14.44
N GLN A 668 7.75 -0.23 -15.48
CA GLN A 668 9.19 -0.08 -15.60
C GLN A 668 9.57 1.40 -15.69
N PHE A 669 10.54 1.80 -14.88
CA PHE A 669 11.00 3.17 -14.75
C PHE A 669 12.53 3.28 -14.67
N SER A 670 13.24 2.16 -14.56
CA SER A 670 14.70 2.18 -14.53
C SER A 670 15.27 2.66 -15.86
N GLY A 671 16.21 3.61 -15.81
CA GLY A 671 16.90 4.09 -17.00
C GLY A 671 16.07 5.00 -17.88
N VAL A 672 15.05 5.66 -17.34
CA VAL A 672 14.27 6.71 -18.01
C VAL A 672 14.05 7.91 -17.07
N PRO A 673 13.69 9.11 -17.57
CA PRO A 673 13.50 10.28 -16.73
C PRO A 673 12.36 10.11 -15.71
N ALA A 674 12.55 10.61 -14.48
CA ALA A 674 11.50 10.69 -13.47
C ALA A 674 10.33 11.60 -13.92
N PRO A 675 9.15 11.52 -13.27
CA PRO A 675 8.00 12.33 -13.65
C PRO A 675 8.29 13.82 -13.68
N THR A 676 7.98 14.45 -14.81
CA THR A 676 8.05 15.90 -14.99
C THR A 676 6.88 16.40 -15.85
N ASP A 677 6.62 17.70 -15.77
CA ASP A 677 5.74 18.47 -16.66
C ASP A 677 6.50 19.58 -17.40
N THR A 678 7.81 19.72 -17.15
CA THR A 678 8.66 20.72 -17.83
C THR A 678 9.29 20.12 -19.08
N ASP A 679 9.96 18.98 -18.97
CA ASP A 679 10.67 18.29 -20.06
C ASP A 679 9.96 16.96 -20.44
N TRP A 680 10.62 16.10 -21.20
CA TRP A 680 10.14 14.77 -21.58
C TRP A 680 10.19 13.76 -20.43
N HIS A 681 9.15 12.92 -20.38
CA HIS A 681 9.03 11.82 -19.42
C HIS A 681 8.38 10.61 -20.09
N TRP A 682 8.86 9.41 -19.77
CA TRP A 682 8.23 8.17 -20.21
C TRP A 682 8.51 7.02 -19.25
N TRP A 683 7.69 5.97 -19.34
CA TRP A 683 7.83 4.73 -18.58
C TRP A 683 7.30 3.54 -19.39
N GLY A 684 7.63 2.33 -18.93
CA GLY A 684 7.25 1.07 -19.53
C GLY A 684 6.11 0.38 -18.80
N LYS A 685 5.33 -0.37 -19.58
CA LYS A 685 4.26 -1.26 -19.17
C LYS A 685 4.40 -2.56 -20.00
N LEU A 686 5.57 -3.21 -19.87
CA LEU A 686 5.98 -4.35 -20.69
C LEU A 686 5.94 -5.65 -19.90
N ASN A 687 5.56 -6.75 -20.55
CA ASN A 687 5.71 -8.10 -20.02
C ASN A 687 7.16 -8.60 -20.12
N ASP A 688 7.44 -9.80 -19.60
CA ASP A 688 8.78 -10.40 -19.56
C ASP A 688 9.42 -10.64 -20.95
N GLU A 689 8.59 -10.65 -22.00
CA GLU A 689 9.05 -10.76 -23.38
C GLU A 689 9.47 -9.42 -24.01
N GLY A 690 9.24 -8.32 -23.30
CA GLY A 690 9.47 -6.95 -23.76
C GLY A 690 8.35 -6.41 -24.66
N TYR A 691 7.13 -6.95 -24.60
CA TYR A 691 5.96 -6.47 -25.34
C TYR A 691 4.99 -5.72 -24.43
N GLY A 692 4.26 -4.76 -24.96
CA GLY A 692 3.33 -3.95 -24.18
C GLY A 692 3.30 -2.50 -24.63
N ALA A 693 3.28 -1.57 -23.67
CA ALA A 693 3.16 -0.15 -23.93
C ALA A 693 4.33 0.66 -23.35
N ILE A 694 4.78 1.67 -24.09
CA ILE A 694 5.60 2.78 -23.58
C ILE A 694 4.74 4.04 -23.59
N VAL A 695 4.56 4.65 -22.43
CA VAL A 695 3.80 5.90 -22.31
C VAL A 695 4.78 7.05 -22.36
N VAL A 696 4.62 7.96 -23.32
CA VAL A 696 5.53 9.09 -23.53
C VAL A 696 4.76 10.40 -23.43
N LEU A 697 5.30 11.36 -22.67
CA LEU A 697 4.74 12.69 -22.52
C LEU A 697 5.83 13.74 -22.76
N ARG A 698 5.42 14.83 -23.41
CA ARG A 698 6.23 16.05 -23.53
C ARG A 698 5.68 17.11 -22.57
N GLY A 699 6.57 17.70 -21.77
CA GLY A 699 6.26 18.84 -20.91
C GLY A 699 6.18 20.18 -21.65
N LYS A 700 5.97 21.26 -20.90
CA LYS A 700 5.77 22.61 -21.46
C LYS A 700 6.99 23.22 -22.15
N GLU A 701 8.19 22.79 -21.77
CA GLU A 701 9.50 23.37 -22.15
C GLU A 701 10.41 22.36 -22.86
N GLY A 702 10.03 21.07 -22.89
CA GLY A 702 10.81 20.04 -23.59
C GLY A 702 10.94 20.33 -25.09
N SER A 703 12.02 19.86 -25.71
CA SER A 703 12.28 20.01 -27.15
C SER A 703 11.16 19.40 -28.00
N ASN A 704 10.93 19.88 -29.22
CA ASN A 704 9.89 19.32 -30.11
C ASN A 704 10.13 17.85 -30.43
N GLN A 705 11.41 17.45 -30.51
CA GLN A 705 11.83 16.07 -30.79
C GLN A 705 12.68 15.51 -29.65
N LYS A 706 12.55 14.20 -29.39
CA LYS A 706 13.36 13.50 -28.40
C LYS A 706 13.60 12.04 -28.81
N LYS A 707 14.82 11.57 -28.52
CA LYS A 707 15.17 10.15 -28.60
C LYS A 707 14.70 9.42 -27.34
N ILE A 708 13.91 8.38 -27.55
CA ILE A 708 13.28 7.56 -26.51
C ILE A 708 14.05 6.26 -26.39
N ASN A 709 14.74 6.07 -25.26
CA ASN A 709 15.36 4.80 -24.93
C ASN A 709 14.38 3.88 -24.19
N ILE A 710 14.40 2.60 -24.52
CA ILE A 710 13.52 1.57 -23.95
C ILE A 710 14.43 0.45 -23.41
N PRO A 711 14.87 0.54 -22.14
CA PRO A 711 15.86 -0.38 -21.56
C PRO A 711 15.38 -1.83 -21.39
N TRP A 712 14.07 -2.04 -21.33
CA TRP A 712 13.46 -3.26 -20.79
C TRP A 712 13.16 -4.33 -21.85
N VAL A 713 13.70 -4.18 -23.06
CA VAL A 713 13.55 -5.14 -24.15
C VAL A 713 14.78 -6.06 -24.24
N GLN A 714 14.61 -7.23 -24.86
CA GLN A 714 15.70 -8.18 -25.06
C GLN A 714 16.58 -7.72 -26.23
N LYS A 715 17.89 -7.56 -25.98
CA LYS A 715 18.87 -6.94 -26.89
C LYS A 715 18.84 -7.49 -28.31
N GLU A 716 18.81 -8.81 -28.47
CA GLU A 716 18.90 -9.48 -29.78
C GLU A 716 17.53 -9.69 -30.46
N LYS A 717 16.43 -9.45 -29.74
CA LYS A 717 15.06 -9.64 -30.25
C LYS A 717 14.67 -8.49 -31.16
N LYS A 718 13.82 -8.76 -32.15
CA LYS A 718 13.23 -7.73 -33.02
C LYS A 718 11.81 -7.40 -32.56
N TYR A 719 11.44 -6.15 -32.73
CA TYR A 719 10.17 -5.59 -32.31
C TYR A 719 9.58 -4.71 -33.40
N ARG A 720 8.26 -4.76 -33.54
CA ARG A 720 7.48 -3.80 -34.34
C ARG A 720 6.89 -2.75 -33.40
N LEU A 721 7.05 -1.48 -33.74
CA LEU A 721 6.56 -0.35 -32.94
C LEU A 721 5.47 0.43 -33.69
N GLN A 722 4.39 0.75 -32.99
CA GLN A 722 3.30 1.59 -33.51
C GLN A 722 2.90 2.64 -32.47
N LEU A 723 2.63 3.86 -32.94
CA LEU A 723 2.02 4.92 -32.14
C LEU A 723 0.50 4.74 -32.10
N CYS A 724 -0.07 4.62 -30.91
CA CYS A 724 -1.47 4.22 -30.75
C CYS A 724 -2.46 5.35 -31.01
N PHE A 725 -2.16 6.59 -30.60
CA PHE A 725 -3.07 7.71 -30.80
C PHE A 725 -3.01 8.28 -32.22
N SER A 726 -1.81 8.37 -32.80
CA SER A 726 -1.65 8.81 -34.20
C SER A 726 -1.84 7.69 -35.23
N GLY A 727 -1.80 6.42 -34.81
CA GLY A 727 -1.88 5.24 -35.69
C GLY A 727 -0.61 4.97 -36.51
N LYS A 728 0.44 5.80 -36.38
CA LYS A 728 1.65 5.75 -37.17
C LYS A 728 2.51 4.54 -36.83
N GLU A 729 2.83 3.71 -37.81
CA GLU A 729 3.84 2.66 -37.70
C GLU A 729 5.25 3.28 -37.68
N LEU A 730 6.05 2.97 -36.65
CA LEU A 730 7.45 3.41 -36.55
C LEU A 730 8.41 2.44 -37.24
N GLY A 731 7.97 1.20 -37.48
CA GLY A 731 8.75 0.17 -38.18
C GLY A 731 9.38 -0.87 -37.25
N LEU A 732 10.42 -1.53 -37.77
CA LEU A 732 11.10 -2.66 -37.12
C LEU A 732 12.43 -2.23 -36.48
N PHE A 733 12.61 -2.59 -35.21
CA PHE A 733 13.80 -2.29 -34.43
C PHE A 733 14.34 -3.55 -33.76
N THR A 734 15.66 -3.66 -33.62
CA THR A 734 16.25 -4.63 -32.68
C THR A 734 16.19 -4.04 -31.27
N GLY A 735 16.13 -4.90 -30.24
CA GLY A 735 16.15 -4.45 -28.85
C GLY A 735 17.37 -3.57 -28.56
N ASN A 736 18.53 -3.92 -29.11
CA ASN A 736 19.74 -3.10 -29.00
C ASN A 736 19.53 -1.66 -29.53
N LYS A 737 18.78 -1.48 -30.63
CA LYS A 737 18.46 -0.13 -31.14
C LYS A 737 17.52 0.63 -30.19
N LEU A 738 16.53 -0.06 -29.62
CA LEU A 738 15.58 0.52 -28.68
C LEU A 738 16.25 0.94 -27.36
N ILE A 739 17.09 0.08 -26.79
CA ILE A 739 17.90 0.35 -25.58
C ILE A 739 18.77 1.59 -25.79
N ASN A 740 19.37 1.72 -26.98
CA ASN A 740 20.25 2.85 -27.32
C ASN A 740 19.50 4.09 -27.86
N GLY A 741 18.19 4.21 -27.65
CA GLY A 741 17.44 5.43 -27.97
C GLY A 741 17.32 5.75 -29.46
N LYS A 742 17.23 4.74 -30.34
CA LYS A 742 17.10 4.98 -31.79
C LYS A 742 15.70 5.39 -32.23
N VAL A 743 14.70 5.30 -31.36
CA VAL A 743 13.34 5.80 -31.64
C VAL A 743 13.32 7.30 -31.36
N GLU A 744 12.98 8.09 -32.35
CA GLU A 744 12.81 9.53 -32.22
C GLU A 744 11.33 9.87 -32.36
N LEU A 745 10.81 10.65 -31.41
CA LEU A 745 9.44 11.11 -31.40
C LEU A 745 9.38 12.62 -31.49
N GLU A 746 8.37 13.10 -32.20
CA GLU A 746 7.95 14.49 -32.23
C GLU A 746 6.57 14.59 -31.59
N LEU A 747 6.45 15.42 -30.57
CA LEU A 747 5.18 15.66 -29.87
C LEU A 747 4.98 17.16 -29.71
N GLU A 748 3.73 17.60 -29.81
CA GLU A 748 3.36 18.97 -29.46
C GLU A 748 3.51 19.24 -27.96
N LYS A 749 3.55 20.52 -27.59
CA LYS A 749 3.65 20.95 -26.19
C LYS A 749 2.51 20.35 -25.36
N ASN A 750 2.83 19.80 -24.18
CA ASN A 750 1.90 19.13 -23.28
C ASN A 750 1.17 17.92 -23.88
N SER A 751 1.64 17.38 -25.01
CA SER A 751 1.06 16.21 -25.66
C SER A 751 1.66 14.89 -25.13
N GLN A 752 1.09 13.77 -25.59
CA GLN A 752 1.42 12.43 -25.17
C GLN A 752 1.15 11.42 -26.28
N GLU A 753 1.80 10.27 -26.18
CA GLU A 753 1.62 9.13 -27.08
C GLU A 753 1.85 7.81 -26.33
N ILE A 754 1.23 6.74 -26.81
CA ILE A 754 1.49 5.37 -26.38
C ILE A 754 2.16 4.62 -27.53
N ILE A 755 3.37 4.14 -27.33
CA ILE A 755 4.04 3.25 -28.27
C ILE A 755 3.69 1.80 -27.91
N GLU A 756 2.98 1.08 -28.78
CA GLU A 756 2.83 -0.36 -28.64
C GLU A 756 4.08 -1.07 -29.15
N ILE A 757 4.67 -1.94 -28.33
CA ILE A 757 5.77 -2.81 -28.70
C ILE A 757 5.22 -4.22 -28.95
N MET A 758 5.43 -4.73 -30.15
CA MET A 758 4.83 -5.98 -30.63
C MET A 758 5.89 -6.99 -31.12
N PRO A 759 5.57 -8.30 -31.08
CA PRO A 759 6.35 -9.32 -31.79
C PRO A 759 6.41 -9.04 -33.30
N VAL A 760 7.53 -9.41 -33.93
CA VAL A 760 7.62 -9.55 -35.38
C VAL A 760 6.99 -10.89 -35.75
N ARG A 761 6.00 -10.87 -36.64
CA ARG A 761 5.35 -12.08 -37.15
C ARG A 761 6.25 -12.84 -38.11
#